data_AF-A0A3S2AHI8-F1
#
_entry.id   AF-A0A3S2AHI8-F1
#
_cell.length_a   1.000
_cell.length_b   1.000
_cell.length_c   1.000
_cell.angle_alpha   90.00
_cell.angle_beta   90.00
_cell.angle_gamma   90.00
#
_symmetry.space_group_name_H-M   'P 1'
#
loop_
_entity.id
_entity.type
_entity.pdbx_description
1 polymer ?
#
loop_
_entity_poly.entity_id
_entity_poly.type
_entity_poly.pdbx_seq_one_letter_code
_entity_poly.pdbx_strand_id
1 'polypeptide(L)'
;MIVAMTARVPSQMVSTPAFRRIRARDVAIALLLGLLSLLVFNANMRSIAAADSFAARYLPFSIWQNHSLTLNPILDLVAQGRKPPSTPDKTYNAHWIVKVRGGDYVSKFPIVVPVVLSPLYLPAVIYLDRHGSDPLLLDKLARIMEKLCASSIAAVSVGLLYLLLRRRTDEGWAAILSLLYAFGTTTWVISSQALWMHGLAQLLVIGTMLLLTGPAKPWRVLLAGLLCALIAANRQPDAILAAGLGIYGLWWAGRMRALLVFSGMVPVALTLAYNVMLVGNIAGAYAVHVGVGDLNDSLMGGIAGLLFSPTRGLFVFSPFLLFVPIFFRRIAAEQPGRGLTAAVGCSMIVQVLFYAMIDWRQGMSWGPRWLTDMLPMLIWMLPPVVTALLRSGRAAFGLASLAAVSTQAIGAFWYTGIFDMPVISTQGPDRMRPAWDIHNAAFIAELSHPHVRADLVVDLTGNIDAVNILPAGQAVGAEAGRQLEILGWALTNNHSPADVGVLIDGRQLGGTRDFFGRADVEKALGQSSPAGWRVTIPIDHITPGEHLLAVLVRATQGGDPRLLKQVSFLVPEDKVAVEHVSDLPSAARHARQMLANDQQAGGYWLTSYTSASRFEQPRLELNTYLNAVMLDVASPVAEAAGVSDMLAGARQFLSAQIEESGLVRYHGRPDAPTIGTLGCAITPDSDDTALAWRVAPSDKRELLQPALATITQFRRADGLYQTWLATRDKYQCLDPGHDPNPADAAIQMHIFLLLDRVDKPAARSLCEALSKKAGDDDIWVYYADAPLMPTLRLADLEKAGCVPPVPQSRLQSDIPGQDIWVRAAGALRQMESHAGSSETYQRTAQLLKDIAADDFSLLSHTPPLLYHNDLSATIRRFYWSQDFGYALWLRLYFENELMRSKLACGSKQECGDK
;
A
#
# COMPACT_ATOMS: atom_id res chain seq x y z
N MET A 1 21.13 -24.10 -86.43
CA MET A 1 21.54 -23.09 -85.44
C MET A 1 20.34 -22.22 -85.09
N ILE A 2 19.83 -22.43 -83.87
CA ILE A 2 19.14 -21.50 -82.97
C ILE A 2 18.03 -20.60 -83.55
N VAL A 3 16.79 -21.09 -83.41
CA VAL A 3 15.56 -20.28 -83.37
C VAL A 3 15.32 -19.91 -81.91
N ALA A 4 15.42 -18.61 -81.57
CA ALA A 4 15.16 -18.11 -80.22
C ALA A 4 13.66 -17.77 -80.07
N MET A 5 12.93 -18.63 -79.37
CA MET A 5 11.58 -18.36 -78.87
C MET A 5 11.64 -17.26 -77.80
N THR A 6 11.11 -16.08 -78.13
CA THR A 6 10.82 -15.04 -77.13
C THR A 6 9.47 -15.33 -76.49
N ALA A 7 9.49 -16.11 -75.41
CA ALA A 7 8.32 -16.29 -74.55
C ALA A 7 8.04 -14.98 -73.80
N ARG A 8 6.94 -14.30 -74.16
CA ARG A 8 6.35 -13.23 -73.34
C ARG A 8 5.94 -13.83 -71.99
N VAL A 9 6.66 -13.47 -70.94
CA VAL A 9 6.21 -13.67 -69.55
C VAL A 9 4.96 -12.82 -69.35
N PRO A 10 3.81 -13.38 -68.95
CA PRO A 10 2.64 -12.60 -68.64
C PRO A 10 2.96 -11.71 -67.45
N SER A 11 2.83 -10.39 -67.62
CA SER A 11 2.75 -9.45 -66.51
C SER A 11 1.66 -9.93 -65.56
N GLN A 12 2.04 -10.42 -64.38
CA GLN A 12 1.13 -10.65 -63.27
C GLN A 12 0.49 -9.30 -62.91
N MET A 13 -0.67 -9.02 -63.51
CA MET A 13 -1.58 -8.00 -63.03
C MET A 13 -1.92 -8.37 -61.59
N VAL A 14 -1.33 -7.65 -60.65
CA VAL A 14 -1.69 -7.70 -59.23
C VAL A 14 -3.16 -7.29 -59.16
N SER A 15 -4.05 -8.28 -59.10
CA SER A 15 -5.48 -8.09 -58.97
C SER A 15 -5.74 -7.33 -57.68
N THR A 16 -5.97 -6.02 -57.78
CA THR A 16 -6.39 -5.21 -56.63
C THR A 16 -7.86 -5.54 -56.39
N PRO A 17 -8.24 -6.09 -55.23
CA PRO A 17 -9.66 -6.26 -54.92
C PRO A 17 -10.35 -4.89 -54.95
N ALA A 18 -11.51 -4.82 -55.62
CA ALA A 18 -12.27 -3.60 -55.85
C ALA A 18 -12.95 -3.08 -54.56
N PHE A 19 -12.16 -2.68 -53.57
CA PHE A 19 -12.65 -2.04 -52.35
C PHE A 19 -12.93 -0.55 -52.61
N ARG A 20 -13.96 -0.02 -51.95
CA ARG A 20 -14.32 1.41 -52.07
C ARG A 20 -13.18 2.28 -51.53
N ARG A 21 -12.88 3.38 -52.22
CA ARG A 21 -11.93 4.41 -51.74
C ARG A 21 -12.57 5.24 -50.63
N ILE A 22 -11.78 5.56 -49.60
CA ILE A 22 -12.17 6.43 -48.48
C ILE A 22 -12.21 7.88 -48.97
N ARG A 23 -13.29 8.61 -48.65
CA ARG A 23 -13.47 10.04 -48.96
C ARG A 23 -13.22 10.89 -47.71
N ALA A 24 -13.01 12.20 -47.88
CA ALA A 24 -12.84 13.13 -46.75
C ALA A 24 -14.02 13.12 -45.77
N ARG A 25 -15.25 12.99 -46.30
CA ARG A 25 -16.47 12.83 -45.50
C ARG A 25 -16.43 11.58 -44.61
N ASP A 26 -15.88 10.46 -45.11
CA ASP A 26 -15.76 9.24 -44.31
C ASP A 26 -14.79 9.47 -43.12
N VAL A 27 -13.72 10.23 -43.32
CA VAL A 27 -12.78 10.57 -42.22
C VAL A 27 -13.47 11.45 -41.18
N ALA A 28 -14.28 12.44 -41.59
CA ALA A 28 -15.04 13.26 -40.67
C ALA A 28 -16.03 12.42 -39.84
N ILE A 29 -16.76 11.48 -40.47
CA ILE A 29 -17.67 10.57 -39.76
C ILE A 29 -16.89 9.65 -38.80
N ALA A 30 -15.72 9.13 -39.22
CA ALA A 30 -14.88 8.31 -38.34
C ALA A 30 -14.47 9.06 -37.07
N LEU A 31 -14.07 10.33 -37.20
CA LEU A 31 -13.72 11.18 -36.07
C LEU A 31 -14.93 11.45 -35.17
N LEU A 32 -16.10 11.75 -35.74
CA LEU A 32 -17.33 11.95 -34.97
C LEU A 32 -17.75 10.69 -34.19
N LEU A 33 -17.67 9.51 -34.83
CA LEU A 33 -17.96 8.23 -34.17
C LEU A 33 -16.96 7.92 -33.06
N GLY A 34 -15.67 8.23 -33.27
CA GLY A 34 -14.64 8.11 -32.25
C GLY A 34 -14.91 9.03 -31.05
N LEU A 35 -15.17 10.32 -31.29
CA LEU A 35 -15.47 11.29 -30.24
C LEU A 35 -16.75 10.95 -29.47
N LEU A 36 -17.82 10.53 -30.17
CA LEU A 36 -19.05 10.04 -29.55
C LEU A 36 -18.77 8.83 -28.65
N SER A 37 -17.97 7.88 -29.15
CA SER A 37 -17.60 6.68 -28.38
C SER A 37 -16.78 7.06 -27.15
N LEU A 38 -15.82 7.98 -27.28
CA LEU A 38 -15.02 8.48 -26.17
C LEU A 38 -15.89 9.10 -25.08
N LEU A 39 -16.88 9.91 -25.46
CA LEU A 39 -17.84 10.51 -24.53
C LEU A 39 -18.68 9.44 -23.80
N VAL A 40 -19.22 8.48 -24.53
CA VAL A 40 -20.04 7.40 -23.94
C VAL A 40 -19.22 6.46 -23.06
N PHE A 41 -17.99 6.12 -23.47
CA PHE A 41 -17.09 5.27 -22.69
C PHE A 41 -16.71 5.89 -21.35
N ASN A 42 -16.69 7.23 -21.25
CA ASN A 42 -16.40 7.96 -20.01
C ASN A 42 -17.65 8.41 -19.24
N ALA A 43 -18.85 8.12 -19.73
CA ALA A 43 -20.10 8.56 -19.08
C ALA A 43 -20.30 8.00 -17.66
N ASN A 44 -19.67 6.85 -17.34
CA ASN A 44 -19.73 6.26 -16.00
C ASN A 44 -18.74 6.89 -15.00
N MET A 45 -17.77 7.69 -15.47
CA MET A 45 -16.74 8.33 -14.65
C MET A 45 -16.11 7.36 -13.63
N ARG A 46 -15.84 6.13 -14.07
CA ARG A 46 -15.18 5.07 -13.29
C ARG A 46 -14.28 4.20 -14.16
N SER A 47 -13.33 3.53 -13.52
CA SER A 47 -12.57 2.43 -14.12
C SER A 47 -13.24 1.11 -13.75
N ILE A 48 -13.37 0.19 -14.71
CA ILE A 48 -13.76 -1.20 -14.47
C ILE A 48 -12.50 -2.03 -14.64
N ALA A 49 -11.59 -1.84 -13.68
CA ALA A 49 -10.31 -2.51 -13.66
C ALA A 49 -10.41 -3.91 -13.06
N ALA A 50 -9.44 -4.73 -13.42
CA ALA A 50 -9.08 -5.92 -12.66
C ALA A 50 -7.61 -5.81 -12.30
N ALA A 51 -7.15 -6.69 -11.42
CA ALA A 51 -5.74 -6.72 -11.07
C ALA A 51 -4.81 -6.97 -12.29
N ASP A 52 -5.36 -7.56 -13.37
CA ASP A 52 -4.72 -7.70 -14.68
C ASP A 52 -4.19 -6.37 -15.26
N SER A 53 -4.79 -5.22 -14.94
CA SER A 53 -4.42 -3.92 -15.48
C SER A 53 -3.47 -3.10 -14.59
N PHE A 54 -3.23 -3.52 -13.34
CA PHE A 54 -2.46 -2.72 -12.38
C PHE A 54 -1.03 -2.44 -12.86
N ALA A 55 -0.34 -3.43 -13.41
CA ALA A 55 0.98 -3.20 -13.98
C ALA A 55 0.94 -2.19 -15.15
N ALA A 56 -0.04 -2.33 -16.06
CA ALA A 56 -0.21 -1.40 -17.18
C ALA A 56 -0.60 0.03 -16.72
N ARG A 57 -1.27 0.15 -15.56
CA ARG A 57 -1.64 1.41 -14.91
C ARG A 57 -0.42 2.15 -14.35
N TYR A 58 0.44 1.49 -13.57
CA TYR A 58 1.51 2.15 -12.81
C TYR A 58 2.88 2.16 -13.51
N LEU A 59 3.20 1.15 -14.33
CA LEU A 59 4.52 1.03 -14.94
C LEU A 59 4.91 2.20 -15.86
N PRO A 60 3.99 2.87 -16.60
CA PRO A 60 4.32 4.10 -17.32
C PRO A 60 4.98 5.19 -16.45
N PHE A 61 4.55 5.36 -15.19
CA PHE A 61 5.19 6.31 -14.27
C PHE A 61 6.62 5.88 -13.93
N SER A 62 6.83 4.60 -13.62
CA SER A 62 8.15 4.06 -13.30
C SER A 62 9.12 4.10 -14.51
N ILE A 63 8.62 3.98 -15.73
CA ILE A 63 9.45 4.14 -16.95
C ILE A 63 10.00 5.57 -17.04
N TRP A 64 9.18 6.58 -16.73
CA TRP A 64 9.61 7.97 -16.73
C TRP A 64 10.47 8.36 -15.53
N GLN A 65 10.07 7.94 -14.33
CA GLN A 65 10.69 8.39 -13.07
C GLN A 65 11.88 7.53 -12.64
N ASN A 66 11.79 6.21 -12.79
CA ASN A 66 12.80 5.25 -12.32
C ASN A 66 13.61 4.62 -13.46
N HIS A 67 13.30 4.94 -14.72
CA HIS A 67 13.91 4.32 -15.90
C HIS A 67 13.91 2.79 -15.87
N SER A 68 12.87 2.19 -15.27
CA SER A 68 12.80 0.75 -15.04
C SER A 68 11.57 0.13 -15.70
N LEU A 69 11.79 -1.06 -16.28
CA LEU A 69 10.74 -1.95 -16.79
C LEU A 69 10.35 -3.05 -15.79
N THR A 70 10.96 -3.06 -14.60
CA THR A 70 10.60 -3.93 -13.48
C THR A 70 9.59 -3.25 -12.55
N LEU A 71 8.92 -4.04 -11.73
CA LEU A 71 7.98 -3.56 -10.73
C LEU A 71 8.67 -3.15 -9.43
N ASN A 72 9.96 -3.45 -9.21
CA ASN A 72 10.65 -3.20 -7.94
C ASN A 72 10.45 -1.78 -7.37
N PRO A 73 10.59 -0.70 -8.16
CA PRO A 73 10.48 0.66 -7.63
C PRO A 73 9.05 1.04 -7.21
N ILE A 74 8.05 0.29 -7.67
CA ILE A 74 6.62 0.57 -7.50
C ILE A 74 5.88 -0.66 -6.97
N LEU A 75 6.59 -1.58 -6.30
CA LEU A 75 6.06 -2.91 -5.99
C LEU A 75 4.84 -2.82 -5.08
N ASP A 76 4.92 -2.01 -4.02
CA ASP A 76 3.84 -1.87 -3.04
C ASP A 76 2.60 -1.20 -3.64
N LEU A 77 2.81 -0.23 -4.53
CA LEU A 77 1.75 0.43 -5.31
C LEU A 77 1.05 -0.56 -6.24
N VAL A 78 1.79 -1.39 -6.96
CA VAL A 78 1.21 -2.39 -7.88
C VAL A 78 0.56 -3.54 -7.11
N ALA A 79 1.07 -3.88 -5.93
CA ALA A 79 0.57 -4.96 -5.10
C ALA A 79 -0.73 -4.59 -4.35
N GLN A 80 -1.01 -3.28 -4.16
CA GLN A 80 -2.26 -2.78 -3.56
C GLN A 80 -2.60 -3.50 -2.24
N GLY A 81 -1.64 -3.55 -1.30
CA GLY A 81 -1.82 -4.17 0.01
C GLY A 81 -1.71 -5.70 0.04
N ARG A 82 -1.37 -6.34 -1.08
CA ARG A 82 -1.21 -7.79 -1.15
C ARG A 82 0.26 -8.20 -1.09
N LYS A 83 0.52 -9.36 -0.50
CA LYS A 83 1.88 -9.90 -0.42
C LYS A 83 2.37 -10.33 -1.81
N PRO A 84 3.47 -9.75 -2.33
CA PRO A 84 4.08 -10.20 -3.57
C PRO A 84 4.67 -11.62 -3.37
N PRO A 85 4.89 -12.37 -4.46
CA PRO A 85 5.33 -13.75 -4.36
C PRO A 85 6.74 -13.88 -3.76
N SER A 86 6.89 -14.71 -2.71
CA SER A 86 8.18 -14.87 -2.01
C SER A 86 9.21 -15.65 -2.84
N THR A 87 8.74 -16.58 -3.68
CA THR A 87 9.55 -17.47 -4.52
C THR A 87 8.99 -17.52 -5.94
N PRO A 88 9.81 -17.78 -6.97
CA PRO A 88 9.36 -17.85 -8.37
C PRO A 88 8.23 -18.85 -8.63
N ASP A 89 8.17 -19.95 -7.86
CA ASP A 89 7.23 -21.06 -8.06
C ASP A 89 5.89 -20.89 -7.32
N LYS A 90 5.72 -19.81 -6.52
CA LYS A 90 4.52 -19.58 -5.71
C LYS A 90 3.73 -18.40 -6.24
N THR A 91 2.45 -18.62 -6.52
CA THR A 91 1.47 -17.54 -6.66
C THR A 91 0.90 -17.19 -5.29
N TYR A 92 1.15 -15.97 -4.82
CA TYR A 92 0.50 -15.42 -3.62
C TYR A 92 -0.70 -14.56 -4.03
N ASN A 93 -1.33 -13.87 -3.06
CA ASN A 93 -2.53 -13.06 -3.27
C ASN A 93 -2.39 -12.02 -4.41
N ALA A 94 -1.18 -11.54 -4.71
CA ALA A 94 -0.86 -10.67 -5.85
C ALA A 94 -0.50 -11.46 -7.13
N HIS A 95 -1.42 -12.27 -7.65
CA HIS A 95 -1.19 -13.19 -8.78
C HIS A 95 -0.79 -12.52 -10.13
N TRP A 96 -0.89 -11.19 -10.23
CA TRP A 96 -0.47 -10.39 -11.39
C TRP A 96 1.02 -10.00 -11.36
N ILE A 97 1.71 -10.29 -10.24
CA ILE A 97 3.14 -10.04 -10.05
C ILE A 97 3.86 -11.39 -10.10
N VAL A 98 5.00 -11.43 -10.78
CA VAL A 98 5.87 -12.60 -10.84
C VAL A 98 7.25 -12.22 -10.32
N LYS A 99 7.79 -13.03 -9.40
CA LYS A 99 9.19 -12.92 -8.97
C LYS A 99 10.06 -13.73 -9.94
N VAL A 100 11.08 -13.09 -10.49
CA VAL A 100 11.98 -13.70 -11.48
C VAL A 100 13.36 -13.98 -10.89
N ARG A 101 14.19 -14.72 -11.64
CA ARG A 101 15.57 -15.02 -11.24
C ARG A 101 16.36 -13.71 -11.07
N GLY A 102 17.08 -13.56 -9.97
CA GLY A 102 17.79 -12.32 -9.61
C GLY A 102 17.10 -11.48 -8.52
N GLY A 103 15.89 -11.86 -8.10
CA GLY A 103 15.17 -11.18 -7.01
C GLY A 103 14.20 -10.08 -7.47
N ASP A 104 14.19 -9.78 -8.76
CA ASP A 104 13.30 -8.78 -9.35
C ASP A 104 11.85 -9.25 -9.44
N TYR A 105 10.94 -8.28 -9.50
CA TYR A 105 9.51 -8.46 -9.72
C TYR A 105 9.12 -7.88 -11.07
N VAL A 106 8.34 -8.63 -11.85
CA VAL A 106 7.82 -8.22 -13.15
C VAL A 106 6.32 -8.46 -13.24
N SER A 107 5.68 -7.81 -14.21
CA SER A 107 4.28 -8.06 -14.54
C SER A 107 4.10 -9.47 -15.11
N LYS A 108 3.05 -10.17 -14.67
CA LYS A 108 2.59 -11.41 -15.31
C LYS A 108 2.16 -11.17 -16.77
N PHE A 109 1.64 -9.98 -17.04
CA PHE A 109 1.12 -9.55 -18.34
C PHE A 109 2.21 -8.85 -19.17
N PRO A 110 2.13 -8.90 -20.52
CA PRO A 110 3.20 -8.44 -21.41
C PRO A 110 3.47 -6.95 -21.29
N ILE A 111 4.73 -6.58 -21.52
CA ILE A 111 5.26 -5.22 -21.34
C ILE A 111 4.76 -4.21 -22.40
N VAL A 112 4.13 -4.68 -23.47
CA VAL A 112 3.81 -3.85 -24.65
C VAL A 112 2.84 -2.73 -24.32
N VAL A 113 1.74 -2.99 -23.61
CA VAL A 113 0.74 -1.97 -23.25
C VAL A 113 1.39 -0.80 -22.48
N PRO A 114 2.08 -1.01 -21.34
CA PRO A 114 2.68 0.10 -20.61
C PRO A 114 3.75 0.84 -21.42
N VAL A 115 4.58 0.14 -22.21
CA VAL A 115 5.61 0.80 -23.04
C VAL A 115 5.01 1.66 -24.13
N VAL A 116 4.04 1.14 -24.88
CA VAL A 116 3.38 1.88 -25.99
C VAL A 116 2.65 3.11 -25.46
N LEU A 117 2.08 3.04 -24.26
CA LEU A 117 1.30 4.13 -23.66
C LEU A 117 2.10 5.08 -22.77
N SER A 118 3.34 4.74 -22.43
CA SER A 118 4.22 5.59 -21.61
C SER A 118 4.28 7.05 -22.09
N PRO A 119 4.41 7.36 -23.41
CA PRO A 119 4.41 8.74 -23.86
C PRO A 119 3.14 9.54 -23.49
N LEU A 120 1.98 8.88 -23.38
CA LEU A 120 0.72 9.53 -23.01
C LEU A 120 0.65 9.90 -21.52
N TYR A 121 1.49 9.28 -20.68
CA TYR A 121 1.57 9.55 -19.24
C TYR A 121 2.46 10.75 -18.90
N LEU A 122 3.24 11.26 -19.86
CA LEU A 122 4.19 12.35 -19.63
C LEU A 122 3.56 13.60 -18.95
N PRO A 123 2.35 14.06 -19.32
CA PRO A 123 1.72 15.19 -18.63
C PRO A 123 1.43 14.91 -17.14
N ALA A 124 1.02 13.69 -16.80
CA ALA A 124 0.75 13.29 -15.42
C ALA A 124 2.04 13.17 -14.60
N VAL A 125 3.12 12.69 -15.21
CA VAL A 125 4.46 12.67 -14.59
C VAL A 125 4.94 14.09 -14.29
N ILE A 126 4.88 15.00 -15.26
CA ILE A 126 5.27 16.41 -15.07
C ILE A 126 4.45 17.07 -13.96
N TYR A 127 3.16 16.71 -13.84
CA TYR A 127 2.31 17.21 -12.77
C TYR A 127 2.73 16.69 -11.39
N LEU A 128 3.02 15.39 -11.27
CA LEU A 128 3.52 14.78 -10.03
C LEU A 128 4.85 15.39 -9.59
N ASP A 129 5.80 15.53 -10.50
CA ASP A 129 7.13 16.06 -10.20
C ASP A 129 7.08 17.50 -9.63
N ARG A 130 6.01 18.26 -9.93
CA ARG A 130 5.79 19.61 -9.39
C ARG A 130 5.07 19.66 -8.05
N HIS A 131 4.28 18.64 -7.70
CA HIS A 131 3.44 18.62 -6.50
C HIS A 131 3.96 17.66 -5.42
N GLY A 132 5.07 16.96 -5.69
CA GLY A 132 5.70 16.02 -4.77
C GLY A 132 5.20 14.58 -4.93
N SER A 133 5.92 13.65 -4.31
CA SER A 133 5.72 12.21 -4.43
C SER A 133 4.73 11.68 -3.39
N ASP A 134 3.50 12.18 -3.37
CA ASP A 134 2.41 11.61 -2.55
C ASP A 134 1.86 10.32 -3.21
N PRO A 135 1.93 9.15 -2.55
CA PRO A 135 1.39 7.90 -3.07
C PRO A 135 -0.12 7.95 -3.41
N LEU A 136 -0.91 8.70 -2.63
CA LEU A 136 -2.36 8.81 -2.85
C LEU A 136 -2.65 9.65 -4.11
N LEU A 137 -1.92 10.74 -4.30
CA LEU A 137 -1.98 11.54 -5.53
C LEU A 137 -1.54 10.74 -6.76
N LEU A 138 -0.47 9.94 -6.65
CA LEU A 138 -0.02 9.07 -7.73
C LEU A 138 -1.11 8.05 -8.09
N ASP A 139 -1.71 7.38 -7.11
CA ASP A 139 -2.79 6.42 -7.35
C ASP A 139 -4.00 7.06 -8.05
N LYS A 140 -4.41 8.25 -7.60
CA LYS A 140 -5.48 9.04 -8.23
C LYS A 140 -5.17 9.33 -9.69
N LEU A 141 -3.99 9.87 -10.00
CA LEU A 141 -3.60 10.19 -11.38
C LEU A 141 -3.45 8.93 -12.24
N ALA A 142 -2.94 7.84 -11.67
CA ALA A 142 -2.78 6.59 -12.38
C ALA A 142 -4.12 6.00 -12.83
N ARG A 143 -5.16 6.07 -11.98
CA ARG A 143 -6.53 5.66 -12.33
C ARG A 143 -7.15 6.53 -13.42
N ILE A 144 -6.95 7.85 -13.35
CA ILE A 144 -7.41 8.80 -14.38
C ILE A 144 -6.74 8.48 -15.72
N MET A 145 -5.42 8.31 -15.72
CA MET A 145 -4.66 8.00 -16.93
C MET A 145 -5.02 6.64 -17.51
N GLU A 146 -5.23 5.62 -16.67
CA GLU A 146 -5.69 4.30 -17.11
C GLU A 146 -7.02 4.43 -17.88
N LYS A 147 -8.01 5.09 -17.28
CA LYS A 147 -9.33 5.26 -17.88
C LYS A 147 -9.27 6.08 -19.17
N LEU A 148 -8.53 7.18 -19.16
CA LEU A 148 -8.37 8.06 -20.32
C LEU A 148 -7.69 7.34 -21.49
N CYS A 149 -6.59 6.63 -21.24
CA CYS A 149 -5.88 5.88 -22.27
C CYS A 149 -6.72 4.71 -22.79
N ALA A 150 -7.35 3.92 -21.93
CA ALA A 150 -8.20 2.80 -22.32
C ALA A 150 -9.35 3.25 -23.23
N SER A 151 -10.11 4.26 -22.78
CA SER A 151 -11.24 4.79 -23.55
C SER A 151 -10.81 5.45 -24.86
N SER A 152 -9.66 6.13 -24.89
CA SER A 152 -9.11 6.74 -26.11
C SER A 152 -8.71 5.69 -27.16
N ILE A 153 -8.01 4.63 -26.75
CA ILE A 153 -7.61 3.53 -27.65
C ILE A 153 -8.85 2.85 -28.23
N ALA A 154 -9.83 2.53 -27.37
CA ALA A 154 -11.09 1.93 -27.80
C ALA A 154 -11.84 2.86 -28.78
N ALA A 155 -11.94 4.16 -28.50
CA ALA A 155 -12.60 5.14 -29.36
C ALA A 155 -11.92 5.29 -30.74
N VAL A 156 -10.58 5.33 -30.78
CA VAL A 156 -9.82 5.34 -32.04
C VAL A 156 -10.09 4.05 -32.83
N SER A 157 -10.18 2.90 -32.15
CA SER A 157 -10.51 1.63 -32.79
C SER A 157 -11.89 1.69 -33.47
N VAL A 158 -12.91 2.33 -32.86
CA VAL A 158 -14.24 2.50 -33.45
C VAL A 158 -14.17 3.32 -34.75
N GLY A 159 -13.48 4.45 -34.72
CA GLY A 159 -13.32 5.31 -35.90
C GLY A 159 -12.56 4.61 -37.04
N LEU A 160 -11.47 3.90 -36.73
CA LEU A 160 -10.73 3.13 -37.74
C LEU A 160 -11.53 1.93 -38.27
N LEU A 161 -12.35 1.29 -37.43
CA LEU A 161 -13.24 0.22 -37.86
C LEU A 161 -14.30 0.75 -38.83
N TYR A 162 -14.84 1.95 -38.60
CA TYR A 162 -15.74 2.59 -39.56
C TYR A 162 -15.07 2.75 -40.92
N LEU A 163 -13.85 3.29 -40.96
CA LEU A 163 -13.09 3.43 -42.22
C LEU A 163 -12.81 2.09 -42.90
N LEU A 164 -12.57 1.04 -42.11
CA LEU A 164 -12.41 -0.31 -42.62
C LEU A 164 -13.73 -0.81 -43.25
N LEU A 165 -14.85 -0.72 -42.53
CA LEU A 165 -16.17 -1.17 -43.00
C LEU A 165 -16.69 -0.37 -44.21
N ARG A 166 -16.32 0.91 -44.33
CA ARG A 166 -16.64 1.74 -45.50
C ARG A 166 -16.05 1.21 -46.81
N ARG A 167 -15.03 0.35 -46.74
CA ARG A 167 -14.51 -0.36 -47.91
C ARG A 167 -15.45 -1.44 -48.44
N ARG A 168 -16.39 -1.94 -47.61
CA ARG A 168 -17.31 -3.04 -47.93
C ARG A 168 -18.76 -2.62 -48.13
N THR A 169 -19.27 -1.69 -47.32
CA THR A 169 -20.69 -1.30 -47.34
C THR A 169 -20.88 0.20 -47.54
N ASP A 170 -22.10 0.73 -47.49
CA ASP A 170 -22.41 2.17 -47.52
C ASP A 170 -22.15 2.88 -46.18
N GLU A 171 -22.36 4.20 -46.14
CA GLU A 171 -22.11 5.05 -44.97
C GLU A 171 -22.98 4.64 -43.76
N GLY A 172 -24.26 4.34 -44.00
CA GLY A 172 -25.22 4.04 -42.92
C GLY A 172 -24.91 2.72 -42.23
N TRP A 173 -24.77 1.64 -42.99
CA TRP A 173 -24.44 0.34 -42.40
C TRP A 173 -23.04 0.29 -41.77
N ALA A 174 -22.06 0.99 -42.33
CA ALA A 174 -20.74 1.07 -41.71
C ALA A 174 -20.82 1.79 -40.36
N ALA A 175 -21.55 2.90 -40.25
CA ALA A 175 -21.75 3.61 -39.00
C ALA A 175 -22.50 2.75 -37.97
N ILE A 176 -23.60 2.10 -38.37
CA ILE A 176 -24.37 1.20 -37.49
C ILE A 176 -23.48 0.08 -36.96
N LEU A 177 -22.75 -0.63 -37.82
CA LEU A 177 -21.89 -1.74 -37.41
C LEU A 177 -20.73 -1.28 -36.52
N SER A 178 -20.17 -0.09 -36.75
CA SER A 178 -19.17 0.51 -35.86
C SER A 178 -19.74 0.87 -34.48
N LEU A 179 -20.96 1.38 -34.42
CA LEU A 179 -21.65 1.65 -33.15
C LEU A 179 -22.02 0.34 -32.43
N LEU A 180 -22.40 -0.71 -33.15
CA LEU A 180 -22.64 -2.03 -32.57
C LEU A 180 -21.34 -2.67 -32.06
N TYR A 181 -20.22 -2.47 -32.75
CA TYR A 181 -18.91 -2.81 -32.21
C TYR A 181 -18.62 -2.04 -30.92
N ALA A 182 -18.83 -0.72 -30.91
CA ALA A 182 -18.55 0.13 -29.76
C ALA A 182 -19.40 -0.24 -28.55
N PHE A 183 -20.71 -0.39 -28.73
CA PHE A 183 -21.69 -0.45 -27.63
C PHE A 183 -22.40 -1.78 -27.49
N GLY A 184 -22.41 -2.63 -28.52
CA GLY A 184 -23.01 -3.96 -28.48
C GLY A 184 -22.03 -5.08 -28.15
N THR A 185 -20.78 -4.77 -27.85
CA THR A 185 -19.75 -5.77 -27.54
C THR A 185 -18.92 -5.42 -26.30
N THR A 186 -18.10 -6.36 -25.86
CA THR A 186 -17.17 -6.17 -24.73
C THR A 186 -16.13 -5.08 -24.96
N THR A 187 -16.02 -4.49 -26.16
CA THR A 187 -15.24 -3.26 -26.37
C THR A 187 -15.66 -2.15 -25.40
N TRP A 188 -16.96 -2.03 -25.10
CA TRP A 188 -17.43 -1.04 -24.13
C TRP A 188 -16.92 -1.38 -22.72
N VAL A 189 -17.24 -2.56 -22.19
CA VAL A 189 -17.03 -2.86 -20.75
C VAL A 189 -15.61 -3.33 -20.43
N ILE A 190 -14.87 -3.87 -21.39
CA ILE A 190 -13.49 -4.35 -21.21
C ILE A 190 -12.51 -3.31 -21.76
N SER A 191 -12.50 -3.13 -23.09
CA SER A 191 -11.44 -2.37 -23.76
C SER A 191 -11.42 -0.88 -23.42
N SER A 192 -12.58 -0.27 -23.11
CA SER A 192 -12.68 1.16 -22.85
C SER A 192 -12.64 1.56 -21.36
N GLN A 193 -12.59 0.56 -20.45
CA GLN A 193 -12.76 0.82 -19.02
C GLN A 193 -11.46 0.77 -18.23
N ALA A 194 -10.49 -0.05 -18.64
CA ALA A 194 -9.18 -0.15 -17.99
C ALA A 194 -8.11 -0.64 -19.00
N LEU A 195 -6.83 -0.55 -18.63
CA LEU A 195 -5.71 -0.89 -19.51
C LEU A 195 -5.43 -2.41 -19.56
N TRP A 196 -6.44 -3.16 -19.98
CA TRP A 196 -6.27 -4.54 -20.43
C TRP A 196 -5.56 -4.57 -21.79
N MET A 197 -4.97 -5.71 -22.16
CA MET A 197 -4.33 -5.88 -23.49
C MET A 197 -5.32 -5.79 -24.66
N HIS A 198 -6.62 -5.99 -24.41
CA HIS A 198 -7.65 -6.12 -25.44
C HIS A 198 -7.89 -4.85 -26.27
N GLY A 199 -7.90 -3.68 -25.63
CA GLY A 199 -8.12 -2.42 -26.36
C GLY A 199 -7.03 -2.16 -27.40
N LEU A 200 -5.77 -2.36 -27.02
CA LEU A 200 -4.64 -2.24 -27.95
C LEU A 200 -4.67 -3.36 -29.00
N ALA A 201 -5.00 -4.60 -28.64
CA ALA A 201 -5.13 -5.70 -29.59
C ALA A 201 -6.15 -5.40 -30.69
N GLN A 202 -7.35 -4.93 -30.33
CA GLN A 202 -8.39 -4.55 -31.29
C GLN A 202 -7.92 -3.43 -32.23
N LEU A 203 -7.28 -2.39 -31.69
CA LEU A 203 -6.73 -1.29 -32.48
C LEU A 203 -5.68 -1.80 -33.49
N LEU A 204 -4.77 -2.68 -33.06
CA LEU A 204 -3.74 -3.28 -33.91
C LEU A 204 -4.33 -4.19 -35.00
N VAL A 205 -5.33 -5.00 -34.66
CA VAL A 205 -6.08 -5.84 -35.63
C VAL A 205 -6.74 -4.96 -36.69
N ILE A 206 -7.49 -3.93 -36.28
CA ILE A 206 -8.17 -3.00 -37.19
C ILE A 206 -7.17 -2.26 -38.08
N GLY A 207 -6.09 -1.74 -37.49
CA GLY A 207 -5.01 -1.05 -38.22
C GLY A 207 -4.37 -1.96 -39.28
N THR A 208 -4.07 -3.20 -38.90
CA THR A 208 -3.51 -4.21 -39.82
C THR A 208 -4.48 -4.51 -40.96
N MET A 209 -5.76 -4.78 -40.67
CA MET A 209 -6.77 -5.02 -41.71
C MET A 209 -7.00 -3.80 -42.62
N LEU A 210 -6.93 -2.58 -42.08
CA LEU A 210 -7.04 -1.34 -42.85
C LEU A 210 -5.85 -1.14 -43.80
N LEU A 211 -4.66 -1.61 -43.44
CA LEU A 211 -3.50 -1.62 -44.34
C LEU A 211 -3.65 -2.70 -45.43
N LEU A 212 -3.97 -3.93 -45.03
CA LEU A 212 -4.09 -5.11 -45.90
C LEU A 212 -5.22 -5.03 -46.94
N THR A 213 -6.24 -4.22 -46.68
CA THR A 213 -7.35 -4.01 -47.63
C THR A 213 -7.10 -2.86 -48.61
N GLY A 214 -5.91 -2.24 -48.59
CA GLY A 214 -5.51 -1.18 -49.53
C GLY A 214 -4.37 -1.62 -50.47
N PRO A 215 -3.88 -0.74 -51.36
CA PRO A 215 -2.75 -1.05 -52.22
C PRO A 215 -1.47 -1.32 -51.41
N ALA A 216 -0.71 -2.35 -51.82
CA ALA A 216 0.59 -2.68 -51.24
C ALA A 216 1.64 -1.64 -51.67
N LYS A 217 1.82 -0.60 -50.84
CA LYS A 217 2.91 0.39 -50.95
C LYS A 217 3.99 0.08 -49.90
N PRO A 218 5.27 0.40 -50.10
CA PRO A 218 6.35 0.06 -49.16
C PRO A 218 6.06 0.46 -47.71
N TRP A 219 5.62 1.70 -47.47
CA TRP A 219 5.29 2.17 -46.11
C TRP A 219 4.11 1.41 -45.48
N ARG A 220 3.12 0.98 -46.29
CA ARG A 220 1.99 0.19 -45.80
C ARG A 220 2.42 -1.23 -45.46
N VAL A 221 3.31 -1.82 -46.26
CA VAL A 221 3.87 -3.14 -46.00
C VAL A 221 4.71 -3.14 -44.73
N LEU A 222 5.55 -2.11 -44.56
CA LEU A 222 6.34 -1.90 -43.33
C LEU A 222 5.43 -1.77 -42.11
N LEU A 223 4.43 -0.89 -42.15
CA LEU A 223 3.51 -0.72 -41.03
C LEU A 223 2.66 -1.99 -40.79
N ALA A 224 2.26 -2.70 -41.85
CA ALA A 224 1.48 -3.93 -41.70
C ALA A 224 2.29 -5.02 -41.01
N GLY A 225 3.57 -5.18 -41.35
CA GLY A 225 4.47 -6.11 -40.64
C GLY A 225 4.66 -5.74 -39.17
N LEU A 226 4.93 -4.47 -38.89
CA LEU A 226 5.08 -3.95 -37.52
C LEU A 226 3.81 -4.17 -36.67
N LEU A 227 2.64 -3.71 -37.16
CA LEU A 227 1.38 -3.82 -36.42
C LEU A 227 0.93 -5.27 -36.26
N CYS A 228 1.08 -6.10 -37.30
CA CYS A 228 0.70 -7.51 -37.25
C CYS A 228 1.53 -8.27 -36.21
N ALA A 229 2.84 -8.00 -36.13
CA ALA A 229 3.70 -8.62 -35.13
C ALA A 229 3.44 -8.09 -33.70
N LEU A 230 3.07 -6.81 -33.58
CA LEU A 230 2.65 -6.23 -32.28
C LEU A 230 1.38 -6.88 -31.73
N ILE A 231 0.49 -7.42 -32.55
CA ILE A 231 -0.69 -8.19 -32.06
C ILE A 231 -0.22 -9.35 -31.18
N ALA A 232 0.73 -10.15 -31.68
CA ALA A 232 1.28 -11.30 -30.97
C ALA A 232 2.13 -10.88 -29.75
N ALA A 233 2.89 -9.78 -29.86
CA ALA A 233 3.71 -9.27 -28.76
C ALA A 233 2.86 -8.69 -27.62
N ASN A 234 1.75 -8.02 -27.95
CA ASN A 234 0.83 -7.41 -27.00
C ASN A 234 0.10 -8.47 -26.16
N ARG A 235 -0.26 -9.59 -26.80
CA ARG A 235 -0.95 -10.71 -26.15
C ARG A 235 -0.58 -12.00 -26.87
N GLN A 236 0.19 -12.87 -26.22
CA GLN A 236 0.72 -14.10 -26.84
C GLN A 236 -0.37 -14.99 -27.46
N PRO A 237 -1.54 -15.20 -26.83
CA PRO A 237 -2.64 -15.95 -27.47
C PRO A 237 -3.08 -15.39 -28.83
N ASP A 238 -2.98 -14.07 -29.05
CA ASP A 238 -3.39 -13.43 -30.30
C ASP A 238 -2.37 -13.66 -31.43
N ALA A 239 -1.27 -14.37 -31.18
CA ALA A 239 -0.36 -14.85 -32.21
C ALA A 239 -1.10 -15.69 -33.28
N ILE A 240 -2.19 -16.38 -32.91
CA ILE A 240 -3.04 -17.12 -33.86
C ILE A 240 -3.76 -16.13 -34.80
N LEU A 241 -4.32 -15.05 -34.27
CA LEU A 241 -4.96 -14.00 -35.06
C LEU A 241 -3.94 -13.28 -35.96
N ALA A 242 -2.77 -12.95 -35.41
CA ALA A 242 -1.65 -12.36 -36.13
C ALA A 242 -1.16 -13.28 -37.26
N ALA A 243 -1.07 -14.59 -37.04
CA ALA A 243 -0.67 -15.54 -38.06
C ALA A 243 -1.63 -15.55 -39.25
N GLY A 244 -2.95 -15.53 -39.01
CA GLY A 244 -3.95 -15.43 -40.08
C GLY A 244 -3.78 -14.17 -40.93
N LEU A 245 -3.64 -13.01 -40.27
CA LEU A 245 -3.39 -11.73 -40.95
C LEU A 245 -2.04 -11.70 -41.68
N GLY A 246 -1.00 -12.26 -41.07
CA GLY A 246 0.37 -12.33 -41.61
C GLY A 246 0.47 -13.23 -42.83
N ILE A 247 -0.16 -14.40 -42.82
CA ILE A 247 -0.21 -15.31 -43.98
C ILE A 247 -0.87 -14.62 -45.17
N TYR A 248 -2.01 -13.97 -44.95
CA TYR A 248 -2.65 -13.15 -46.00
C TYR A 248 -1.76 -11.96 -46.41
N GLY A 249 -1.09 -11.32 -45.45
CA GLY A 249 -0.16 -10.22 -45.66
C GLY A 249 1.04 -10.57 -46.53
N LEU A 250 1.59 -11.79 -46.40
CA LEU A 250 2.68 -12.29 -47.25
C LEU A 250 2.24 -12.41 -48.71
N TRP A 251 1.01 -12.89 -48.95
CA TRP A 251 0.43 -12.90 -50.29
C TRP A 251 0.18 -11.49 -50.82
N TRP A 252 -0.42 -10.62 -50.01
CA TRP A 252 -0.73 -9.23 -50.35
C TRP A 252 0.51 -8.37 -50.66
N ALA A 253 1.62 -8.58 -49.93
CA ALA A 253 2.86 -7.85 -50.12
C ALA A 253 3.62 -8.23 -51.40
N GLY A 254 3.33 -9.39 -51.98
CA GLY A 254 3.98 -9.89 -53.21
C GLY A 254 5.51 -9.87 -53.11
N ARG A 255 6.17 -9.11 -53.99
CA ARG A 255 7.64 -8.97 -54.01
C ARG A 255 8.20 -8.30 -52.74
N MET A 256 7.38 -7.55 -51.99
CA MET A 256 7.79 -6.86 -50.75
C MET A 256 7.61 -7.72 -49.49
N ARG A 257 7.37 -9.03 -49.61
CA ARG A 257 7.22 -9.94 -48.46
C ARG A 257 8.39 -9.86 -47.45
N ALA A 258 9.62 -9.64 -47.93
CA ALA A 258 10.78 -9.48 -47.05
C ALA A 258 10.66 -8.24 -46.16
N LEU A 259 10.15 -7.12 -46.69
CA LEU A 259 9.91 -5.90 -45.92
C LEU A 259 8.86 -6.13 -44.82
N LEU A 260 7.80 -6.90 -45.11
CA LEU A 260 6.79 -7.26 -44.13
C LEU A 260 7.39 -8.10 -42.99
N VAL A 261 8.22 -9.09 -43.32
CA VAL A 261 8.88 -9.95 -42.32
C VAL A 261 9.87 -9.15 -41.48
N PHE A 262 10.78 -8.40 -42.10
CA PHE A 262 11.80 -7.63 -41.37
C PHE A 262 11.20 -6.57 -40.46
N SER A 263 10.14 -5.88 -40.90
CA SER A 263 9.43 -4.93 -40.03
C SER A 263 8.71 -5.61 -38.86
N GLY A 264 8.16 -6.80 -39.07
CA GLY A 264 7.58 -7.61 -37.99
C GLY A 264 8.60 -8.18 -37.01
N MET A 265 9.84 -8.43 -37.45
CA MET A 265 10.90 -8.94 -36.57
C MET A 265 11.27 -7.96 -35.44
N VAL A 266 11.10 -6.64 -35.64
CA VAL A 266 11.46 -5.63 -34.63
C VAL A 266 10.69 -5.80 -33.32
N PRO A 267 9.34 -5.74 -33.29
CA PRO A 267 8.59 -5.93 -32.04
C PRO A 267 8.76 -7.34 -31.45
N VAL A 268 8.92 -8.37 -32.29
CA VAL A 268 9.19 -9.74 -31.83
C VAL A 268 10.54 -9.81 -31.11
N ALA A 269 11.60 -9.25 -31.70
CA ALA A 269 12.94 -9.28 -31.12
C ALA A 269 13.01 -8.50 -29.80
N LEU A 270 12.37 -7.32 -29.72
CA LEU A 270 12.33 -6.53 -28.48
C LEU A 270 11.56 -7.26 -27.36
N THR A 271 10.42 -7.88 -27.69
CA THR A 271 9.63 -8.63 -26.72
C THR A 271 10.36 -9.90 -26.28
N LEU A 272 11.04 -10.58 -27.21
CA LEU A 272 11.86 -11.74 -26.90
C LEU A 272 13.05 -11.36 -26.02
N ALA A 273 13.71 -10.23 -26.30
CA ALA A 273 14.79 -9.71 -25.47
C ALA A 273 14.31 -9.45 -24.03
N TYR A 274 13.17 -8.77 -23.86
CA TYR A 274 12.55 -8.58 -22.54
C TYR A 274 12.27 -9.92 -21.84
N ASN A 275 11.61 -10.85 -22.54
CA ASN A 275 11.23 -12.16 -22.02
C ASN A 275 12.44 -13.01 -21.59
N VAL A 276 13.52 -13.00 -22.37
CA VAL A 276 14.72 -13.79 -22.07
C VAL A 276 15.59 -13.11 -21.01
N MET A 277 15.80 -11.80 -21.13
CA MET A 277 16.75 -11.07 -20.27
C MET A 277 16.18 -10.75 -18.88
N LEU A 278 14.90 -10.38 -18.77
CA LEU A 278 14.27 -10.02 -17.50
C LEU A 278 13.45 -11.19 -16.92
N VAL A 279 12.62 -11.84 -17.74
CA VAL A 279 11.75 -12.92 -17.22
C VAL A 279 12.50 -14.25 -17.10
N GLY A 280 13.49 -14.50 -17.97
CA GLY A 280 14.18 -15.79 -18.07
C GLY A 280 13.35 -16.88 -18.75
N ASN A 281 12.29 -16.53 -19.49
CA ASN A 281 11.42 -17.48 -20.20
C ASN A 281 11.00 -16.91 -21.56
N ILE A 282 11.23 -17.65 -22.65
CA ILE A 282 10.91 -17.24 -24.03
C ILE A 282 9.43 -16.85 -24.22
N ALA A 283 8.53 -17.57 -23.56
CA ALA A 283 7.08 -17.32 -23.63
C ALA A 283 6.63 -16.18 -22.69
N GLY A 284 7.55 -15.58 -21.93
CA GLY A 284 7.30 -14.52 -20.97
C GLY A 284 6.62 -15.04 -19.69
N ALA A 285 6.15 -14.11 -18.87
CA ALA A 285 5.65 -14.42 -17.53
C ALA A 285 4.33 -15.21 -17.50
N TYR A 286 3.57 -15.22 -18.62
CA TYR A 286 2.38 -16.05 -18.77
C TYR A 286 2.67 -17.55 -18.63
N ALA A 287 3.81 -18.02 -19.11
CA ALA A 287 4.14 -19.44 -19.14
C ALA A 287 4.74 -19.97 -17.82
N VAL A 288 5.01 -19.08 -16.86
CA VAL A 288 5.68 -19.45 -15.59
C VAL A 288 4.74 -20.23 -14.66
N HIS A 289 3.41 -20.17 -14.88
CA HIS A 289 2.42 -20.75 -13.96
C HIS A 289 1.27 -21.52 -14.67
N VAL A 290 1.49 -22.09 -15.85
CA VAL A 290 0.47 -22.93 -16.52
C VAL A 290 0.61 -24.37 -16.05
N GLY A 291 -0.40 -24.91 -15.38
CA GLY A 291 -0.42 -26.28 -14.85
C GLY A 291 -1.37 -27.21 -15.61
N VAL A 292 -1.24 -28.52 -15.38
CA VAL A 292 -2.14 -29.55 -15.96
C VAL A 292 -3.61 -29.34 -15.50
N GLY A 293 -3.82 -28.78 -14.31
CA GLY A 293 -5.15 -28.45 -13.79
C GLY A 293 -5.86 -27.32 -14.52
N ASP A 294 -5.16 -26.53 -15.35
CA ASP A 294 -5.77 -25.46 -16.15
C ASP A 294 -6.40 -25.98 -17.45
N LEU A 295 -6.17 -27.25 -17.80
CA LEU A 295 -6.77 -27.88 -18.96
C LEU A 295 -8.23 -28.26 -18.67
N ASN A 296 -9.06 -28.13 -19.69
CA ASN A 296 -10.47 -28.45 -19.64
C ASN A 296 -10.71 -29.92 -20.04
N ASP A 297 -11.62 -30.60 -19.36
CA ASP A 297 -11.90 -32.02 -19.56
C ASP A 297 -12.67 -32.30 -20.87
N SER A 298 -13.36 -31.28 -21.41
CA SER A 298 -14.17 -31.41 -22.63
C SER A 298 -14.01 -30.21 -23.55
N LEU A 299 -13.41 -30.43 -24.72
CA LEU A 299 -13.30 -29.42 -25.77
C LEU A 299 -14.68 -28.89 -26.18
N MET A 300 -15.68 -29.77 -26.33
CA MET A 300 -17.04 -29.35 -26.69
C MET A 300 -17.68 -28.52 -25.58
N GLY A 301 -17.45 -28.89 -24.32
CA GLY A 301 -17.86 -28.10 -23.16
C GLY A 301 -17.23 -26.71 -23.15
N GLY A 302 -15.95 -26.61 -23.52
CA GLY A 302 -15.25 -25.33 -23.65
C GLY A 302 -15.78 -24.46 -24.79
N ILE A 303 -16.05 -25.04 -25.96
CA ILE A 303 -16.66 -24.31 -27.10
C ILE A 303 -18.05 -23.81 -26.71
N ALA A 304 -18.88 -24.68 -26.11
CA ALA A 304 -20.21 -24.32 -25.64
C ALA A 304 -20.14 -23.22 -24.57
N GLY A 305 -19.18 -23.31 -23.64
CA GLY A 305 -18.95 -22.32 -22.60
C GLY A 305 -18.59 -20.95 -23.17
N LEU A 306 -17.61 -20.89 -24.08
CA LEU A 306 -17.15 -19.66 -24.72
C LEU A 306 -18.19 -18.98 -25.61
N LEU A 307 -19.10 -19.75 -26.22
CA LEU A 307 -20.05 -19.22 -27.19
C LEU A 307 -21.45 -18.99 -26.59
N PHE A 308 -21.89 -19.82 -25.65
CA PHE A 308 -23.29 -19.89 -25.22
C PHE A 308 -23.53 -19.89 -23.71
N SER A 309 -22.49 -19.95 -22.86
CA SER A 309 -22.74 -19.87 -21.41
C SER A 309 -23.39 -18.54 -21.02
N PRO A 310 -24.33 -18.53 -20.06
CA PRO A 310 -24.95 -17.30 -19.55
C PRO A 310 -23.95 -16.27 -19.02
N THR A 311 -22.80 -16.74 -18.52
CA THR A 311 -21.79 -15.91 -17.84
C THR A 311 -20.65 -15.46 -18.75
N ARG A 312 -20.26 -16.26 -19.75
CA ARG A 312 -19.07 -16.03 -20.61
C ARG A 312 -19.34 -16.18 -22.11
N GLY A 313 -20.56 -16.45 -22.53
CA GLY A 313 -20.88 -16.78 -23.92
C GLY A 313 -20.89 -15.57 -24.86
N LEU A 314 -20.11 -15.62 -25.94
CA LEU A 314 -20.07 -14.56 -26.97
C LEU A 314 -21.46 -14.20 -27.50
N PHE A 315 -22.27 -15.21 -27.81
CA PHE A 315 -23.60 -15.01 -28.39
C PHE A 315 -24.68 -14.68 -27.35
N VAL A 316 -24.37 -14.78 -26.06
CA VAL A 316 -25.24 -14.28 -24.99
C VAL A 316 -25.03 -12.79 -24.79
N PHE A 317 -23.78 -12.34 -24.78
CA PHE A 317 -23.43 -10.93 -24.55
C PHE A 317 -23.51 -10.07 -25.82
N SER A 318 -23.36 -10.67 -27.01
CA SER A 318 -23.48 -10.02 -28.31
C SER A 318 -24.28 -10.88 -29.29
N PRO A 319 -25.59 -11.12 -29.07
CA PRO A 319 -26.39 -12.07 -29.86
C PRO A 319 -26.48 -11.75 -31.35
N PHE A 320 -26.33 -10.49 -31.77
CA PHE A 320 -26.33 -10.15 -33.20
C PHE A 320 -25.16 -10.79 -33.97
N LEU A 321 -24.10 -11.22 -33.27
CA LEU A 321 -22.97 -11.93 -33.88
C LEU A 321 -23.33 -13.36 -34.32
N LEU A 322 -24.46 -13.94 -33.87
CA LEU A 322 -24.97 -15.22 -34.38
C LEU A 322 -25.25 -15.20 -35.88
N PHE A 323 -25.48 -14.01 -36.45
CA PHE A 323 -25.68 -13.85 -37.88
C PHE A 323 -24.42 -14.21 -38.70
N VAL A 324 -23.22 -14.20 -38.10
CA VAL A 324 -21.99 -14.64 -38.79
C VAL A 324 -22.03 -16.13 -39.11
N PRO A 325 -22.18 -17.07 -38.14
CA PRO A 325 -22.27 -18.50 -38.45
C PRO A 325 -23.53 -18.86 -39.24
N ILE A 326 -24.69 -18.24 -38.96
CA ILE A 326 -25.95 -18.52 -39.68
C ILE A 326 -25.83 -18.22 -41.18
N PHE A 327 -25.17 -17.09 -41.53
CA PHE A 327 -24.99 -16.67 -42.91
C PHE A 327 -23.59 -16.97 -43.46
N PHE A 328 -22.86 -17.93 -42.87
CA PHE A 328 -21.48 -18.27 -43.23
C PHE A 328 -21.32 -18.56 -44.74
N ARG A 329 -22.25 -19.30 -45.34
CA ARG A 329 -22.22 -19.61 -46.79
C ARG A 329 -22.20 -18.36 -47.65
N ARG A 330 -22.94 -17.32 -47.25
CA ARG A 330 -23.00 -16.04 -47.97
C ARG A 330 -21.71 -15.25 -47.79
N ILE A 331 -21.18 -15.21 -46.57
CA ILE A 331 -19.90 -14.56 -46.26
C ILE A 331 -18.76 -15.21 -47.06
N ALA A 332 -18.74 -16.55 -47.11
CA ALA A 332 -17.71 -17.31 -47.83
C ALA A 332 -17.82 -17.18 -49.36
N ALA A 333 -19.01 -16.87 -49.89
CA ALA A 333 -19.27 -16.70 -51.32
C ALA A 333 -18.92 -15.28 -51.83
N GLU A 334 -18.62 -14.32 -50.96
CA GLU A 334 -18.31 -12.95 -51.35
C GLU A 334 -16.94 -12.87 -52.05
N GLN A 335 -16.91 -12.33 -53.28
CA GLN A 335 -15.70 -12.27 -54.10
C GLN A 335 -14.68 -11.22 -53.60
N PRO A 336 -15.07 -9.96 -53.26
CA PRO A 336 -14.14 -9.00 -52.68
C PRO A 336 -13.67 -9.43 -51.29
N GLY A 337 -12.36 -9.62 -51.12
CA GLY A 337 -11.79 -9.92 -49.80
C GLY A 337 -11.99 -11.36 -49.31
N ARG A 338 -12.34 -12.31 -50.19
CA ARG A 338 -12.51 -13.73 -49.86
C ARG A 338 -11.29 -14.32 -49.13
N GLY A 339 -10.08 -14.04 -49.63
CA GLY A 339 -8.84 -14.53 -49.04
C GLY A 339 -8.63 -14.02 -47.61
N LEU A 340 -8.83 -12.73 -47.37
CA LEU A 340 -8.73 -12.14 -46.02
C LEU A 340 -9.80 -12.70 -45.09
N THR A 341 -11.04 -12.81 -45.58
CA THR A 341 -12.19 -13.34 -44.83
C THR A 341 -11.95 -14.80 -44.42
N ALA A 342 -11.41 -15.62 -45.32
CA ALA A 342 -11.02 -17.00 -45.01
C ALA A 342 -9.88 -17.04 -43.98
N ALA A 343 -8.84 -16.23 -44.15
CA ALA A 343 -7.69 -16.21 -43.24
C ALA A 343 -8.09 -15.82 -41.80
N VAL A 344 -8.89 -14.75 -41.63
CA VAL A 344 -9.38 -14.35 -40.31
C VAL A 344 -10.44 -15.31 -39.76
N GLY A 345 -11.28 -15.90 -40.62
CA GLY A 345 -12.24 -16.92 -40.21
C GLY A 345 -11.56 -18.16 -39.63
N CYS A 346 -10.55 -18.67 -40.32
CA CYS A 346 -9.75 -19.80 -39.85
C CYS A 346 -9.01 -19.48 -38.55
N SER A 347 -8.37 -18.31 -38.43
CA SER A 347 -7.67 -17.95 -37.19
C SER A 347 -8.61 -17.80 -36.00
N MET A 348 -9.81 -17.24 -36.18
CA MET A 348 -10.82 -17.17 -35.12
C MET A 348 -11.29 -18.55 -34.66
N ILE A 349 -11.51 -19.48 -35.60
CA ILE A 349 -11.89 -20.88 -35.25
C ILE A 349 -10.77 -21.53 -34.43
N VAL A 350 -9.51 -21.41 -34.89
CA VAL A 350 -8.35 -21.97 -34.17
C VAL A 350 -8.21 -21.33 -32.78
N GLN A 351 -8.45 -20.02 -32.65
CA GLN A 351 -8.43 -19.33 -31.36
C GLN A 351 -9.50 -19.86 -30.40
N VAL A 352 -10.73 -20.07 -30.88
CA VAL A 352 -11.82 -20.63 -30.06
C VAL A 352 -11.49 -22.05 -29.62
N LEU A 353 -10.95 -22.87 -30.53
CA LEU A 353 -10.51 -24.23 -30.19
C LEU A 353 -9.40 -24.20 -29.13
N PHE A 354 -8.41 -23.32 -29.28
CA PHE A 354 -7.33 -23.16 -28.30
C PHE A 354 -7.87 -22.77 -26.92
N TYR A 355 -8.74 -21.76 -26.84
CA TYR A 355 -9.31 -21.35 -25.56
C TYR A 355 -10.26 -22.39 -24.96
N ALA A 356 -10.94 -23.19 -25.78
CA ALA A 356 -11.83 -24.25 -25.32
C ALA A 356 -11.08 -25.41 -24.64
N MET A 357 -9.78 -25.56 -24.89
CA MET A 357 -8.91 -26.55 -24.24
C MET A 357 -8.47 -26.16 -22.84
N ILE A 358 -8.64 -24.89 -22.45
CA ILE A 358 -8.19 -24.32 -21.17
C ILE A 358 -9.43 -23.93 -20.34
N ASP A 359 -9.25 -23.70 -19.05
CA ASP A 359 -10.28 -23.14 -18.16
C ASP A 359 -10.85 -21.82 -18.72
N TRP A 360 -12.02 -21.92 -19.35
CA TRP A 360 -12.66 -20.84 -20.08
C TRP A 360 -13.46 -19.88 -19.18
N ARG A 361 -13.37 -20.02 -17.85
CA ARG A 361 -14.09 -19.15 -16.88
C ARG A 361 -13.53 -17.73 -16.80
N GLN A 362 -12.33 -17.49 -17.35
CA GLN A 362 -11.79 -16.15 -17.67
C GLN A 362 -11.49 -15.22 -16.48
N GLY A 363 -11.51 -15.72 -15.23
CA GLY A 363 -11.35 -14.91 -14.03
C GLY A 363 -12.49 -13.91 -13.85
N MET A 364 -12.34 -12.96 -12.91
CA MET A 364 -13.34 -11.91 -12.66
C MET A 364 -13.33 -10.91 -13.81
N SER A 365 -14.37 -10.89 -14.64
CA SER A 365 -14.47 -10.03 -15.83
C SER A 365 -15.90 -9.92 -16.35
N TRP A 366 -16.19 -8.96 -17.22
CA TRP A 366 -17.50 -8.90 -17.89
C TRP A 366 -17.55 -9.77 -19.15
N GLY A 367 -18.38 -10.81 -19.14
CA GLY A 367 -18.71 -11.60 -20.34
C GLY A 367 -17.53 -12.32 -21.01
N PRO A 368 -17.53 -12.46 -22.37
CA PRO A 368 -16.56 -13.25 -23.15
C PRO A 368 -15.21 -12.55 -23.34
N ARG A 369 -14.59 -12.05 -22.27
CA ARG A 369 -13.34 -11.25 -22.29
C ARG A 369 -12.27 -11.79 -23.27
N TRP A 370 -11.98 -13.09 -23.27
CA TRP A 370 -10.92 -13.68 -24.11
C TRP A 370 -11.18 -13.57 -25.61
N LEU A 371 -12.45 -13.47 -26.03
CA LEU A 371 -12.86 -13.35 -27.43
C LEU A 371 -13.01 -11.88 -27.88
N THR A 372 -12.66 -10.92 -27.02
CA THR A 372 -12.77 -9.48 -27.33
C THR A 372 -11.91 -9.10 -28.55
N ASP A 373 -10.76 -9.73 -28.74
CA ASP A 373 -9.77 -9.34 -29.76
C ASP A 373 -10.18 -9.72 -31.19
N MET A 374 -11.10 -10.68 -31.33
CA MET A 374 -11.65 -11.09 -32.63
C MET A 374 -12.91 -10.31 -33.04
N LEU A 375 -13.47 -9.48 -32.16
CA LEU A 375 -14.67 -8.69 -32.46
C LEU A 375 -14.55 -7.85 -33.73
N PRO A 376 -13.44 -7.14 -34.01
CA PRO A 376 -13.31 -6.41 -35.27
C PRO A 376 -13.41 -7.30 -36.52
N MET A 377 -12.89 -8.53 -36.44
CA MET A 377 -12.93 -9.51 -37.53
C MET A 377 -14.35 -10.05 -37.75
N LEU A 378 -15.10 -10.29 -36.67
CA LEU A 378 -16.51 -10.69 -36.74
C LEU A 378 -17.38 -9.58 -37.33
N ILE A 379 -17.19 -8.33 -36.87
CA ILE A 379 -17.92 -7.17 -37.40
C ILE A 379 -17.57 -6.94 -38.87
N TRP A 380 -16.32 -7.14 -39.26
CA TRP A 380 -15.89 -7.10 -40.67
C TRP A 380 -16.66 -8.09 -41.56
N MET A 381 -17.15 -9.22 -41.04
CA MET A 381 -17.90 -10.23 -41.79
C MET A 381 -19.40 -9.94 -41.95
N LEU A 382 -19.96 -8.99 -41.19
CA LEU A 382 -21.40 -8.68 -41.21
C LEU A 382 -21.94 -7.88 -42.43
N PRO A 383 -21.17 -7.04 -43.15
CA PRO A 383 -21.65 -6.29 -44.31
C PRO A 383 -22.47 -7.07 -45.36
N PRO A 384 -22.01 -8.23 -45.89
CA PRO A 384 -22.80 -9.03 -46.83
C PRO A 384 -24.07 -9.63 -46.22
N VAL A 385 -24.15 -9.72 -44.89
CA VAL A 385 -25.30 -10.27 -44.16
C VAL A 385 -26.36 -9.20 -44.01
N VAL A 386 -26.04 -8.04 -43.43
CA VAL A 386 -27.04 -6.99 -43.15
C VAL A 386 -27.70 -6.44 -44.42
N THR A 387 -26.96 -6.42 -45.52
CA THR A 387 -27.47 -6.04 -46.85
C THR A 387 -28.44 -7.07 -47.43
N ALA A 388 -28.32 -8.33 -47.02
CA ALA A 388 -29.15 -9.45 -47.46
C ALA A 388 -30.49 -9.57 -46.75
N LEU A 389 -30.57 -9.05 -45.52
CA LEU A 389 -31.67 -9.36 -44.62
C LEU A 389 -32.99 -8.81 -45.15
N LEU A 390 -33.99 -9.68 -45.18
CA LEU A 390 -35.40 -9.32 -45.36
C LEU A 390 -35.90 -8.51 -44.15
N ARG A 391 -37.10 -7.93 -44.24
CA ARG A 391 -37.68 -7.10 -43.16
C ARG A 391 -37.69 -7.82 -41.79
N SER A 392 -38.10 -9.08 -41.74
CA SER A 392 -38.08 -9.89 -40.51
C SER A 392 -36.66 -10.12 -39.99
N GLY A 393 -35.71 -10.45 -40.88
CA GLY A 393 -34.30 -10.62 -40.52
C GLY A 393 -33.67 -9.33 -39.98
N ARG A 394 -34.01 -8.17 -40.54
CA ARG A 394 -33.57 -6.86 -40.04
C ARG A 394 -34.15 -6.56 -38.66
N ALA A 395 -35.43 -6.89 -38.44
CA ALA A 395 -36.06 -6.76 -37.13
C ALA A 395 -35.37 -7.67 -36.08
N ALA A 396 -35.11 -8.93 -36.42
CA ALA A 396 -34.38 -9.85 -35.55
C ALA A 396 -32.96 -9.38 -35.24
N PHE A 397 -32.23 -8.90 -36.26
CA PHE A 397 -30.91 -8.30 -36.06
C PHE A 397 -30.97 -7.06 -35.15
N GLY A 398 -31.94 -6.17 -35.37
CA GLY A 398 -32.15 -4.97 -34.55
C GLY A 398 -32.49 -5.30 -33.09
N LEU A 399 -33.35 -6.29 -32.84
CA LEU A 399 -33.66 -6.76 -31.49
C LEU A 399 -32.43 -7.38 -30.80
N ALA A 400 -31.67 -8.21 -31.51
CA ALA A 400 -30.43 -8.78 -30.99
C ALA A 400 -29.38 -7.69 -30.71
N SER A 401 -29.29 -6.67 -31.56
CA SER A 401 -28.45 -5.50 -31.34
C SER A 401 -28.87 -4.71 -30.09
N LEU A 402 -30.17 -4.47 -29.90
CA LEU A 402 -30.69 -3.76 -28.73
C LEU A 402 -30.42 -4.55 -27.45
N ALA A 403 -30.63 -5.87 -27.46
CA ALA A 403 -30.29 -6.75 -26.34
C ALA A 403 -28.79 -6.66 -26.01
N ALA A 404 -27.92 -6.74 -27.02
CA ALA A 404 -26.48 -6.62 -26.84
C ALA A 404 -26.08 -5.28 -26.20
N VAL A 405 -26.59 -4.16 -26.73
CA VAL A 405 -26.31 -2.82 -26.20
C VAL A 405 -26.83 -2.67 -24.76
N SER A 406 -28.00 -3.22 -24.46
CA SER A 406 -28.57 -3.20 -23.11
C SER A 406 -27.69 -3.99 -22.13
N THR A 407 -27.25 -5.19 -22.52
CA THR A 407 -26.30 -5.99 -21.74
C THR A 407 -25.02 -5.21 -21.46
N GLN A 408 -24.37 -4.64 -22.49
CA GLN A 408 -23.14 -3.88 -22.26
C GLN A 408 -23.35 -2.60 -21.44
N ALA A 409 -24.51 -1.94 -21.57
CA ALA A 409 -24.86 -0.79 -20.73
C ALA A 409 -24.96 -1.19 -19.25
N ILE A 410 -25.60 -2.34 -18.94
CA ILE A 410 -25.61 -2.88 -17.57
C ILE A 410 -24.17 -3.09 -17.09
N GLY A 411 -23.32 -3.69 -17.91
CA GLY A 411 -21.90 -3.88 -17.58
C GLY A 411 -21.15 -2.57 -17.31
N ALA A 412 -21.39 -1.53 -18.10
CA ALA A 412 -20.70 -0.25 -17.97
C ALA A 412 -21.08 0.53 -16.69
N PHE A 413 -22.29 0.34 -16.15
CA PHE A 413 -22.83 1.14 -15.05
C PHE A 413 -23.11 0.36 -13.76
N TRP A 414 -23.34 -0.95 -13.81
CA TRP A 414 -23.62 -1.79 -12.64
C TRP A 414 -22.47 -2.72 -12.26
N TYR A 415 -21.66 -3.21 -13.19
CA TYR A 415 -20.73 -4.30 -12.87
C TYR A 415 -19.75 -3.98 -11.72
N THR A 416 -19.71 -4.88 -10.74
CA THR A 416 -18.79 -4.88 -9.59
C THR A 416 -17.90 -6.12 -9.54
N GLY A 417 -18.28 -7.19 -10.24
CA GLY A 417 -17.55 -8.46 -10.25
C GLY A 417 -17.83 -9.35 -9.04
N ILE A 418 -18.66 -8.90 -8.09
CA ILE A 418 -19.00 -9.69 -6.89
C ILE A 418 -19.69 -11.00 -7.28
N PHE A 419 -20.55 -10.97 -8.30
CA PHE A 419 -21.31 -12.14 -8.76
C PHE A 419 -20.50 -13.12 -9.62
N ASP A 420 -19.24 -12.81 -9.94
CA ASP A 420 -18.34 -13.75 -10.58
C ASP A 420 -17.74 -14.75 -9.59
N MET A 421 -17.81 -14.47 -8.28
CA MET A 421 -17.19 -15.29 -7.23
C MET A 421 -17.61 -16.77 -7.29
N PRO A 422 -18.91 -17.12 -7.41
CA PRO A 422 -19.32 -18.52 -7.56
C PRO A 422 -18.73 -19.20 -8.80
N VAL A 423 -18.51 -18.45 -9.88
CA VAL A 423 -17.93 -18.98 -11.13
C VAL A 423 -16.46 -19.31 -10.95
N ILE A 424 -15.69 -18.43 -10.31
CA ILE A 424 -14.23 -18.55 -10.23
C ILE A 424 -13.74 -19.36 -9.02
N SER A 425 -14.52 -19.46 -7.93
CA SER A 425 -14.08 -20.11 -6.69
C SER A 425 -14.30 -21.63 -6.68
N THR A 426 -15.23 -22.16 -7.49
CA THR A 426 -15.52 -23.60 -7.51
C THR A 426 -14.36 -24.40 -8.11
N GLN A 427 -14.01 -25.51 -7.46
CA GLN A 427 -12.94 -26.43 -7.86
C GLN A 427 -13.51 -27.85 -8.09
N GLY A 428 -12.70 -28.73 -8.68
CA GLY A 428 -13.08 -30.13 -8.92
C GLY A 428 -13.83 -30.38 -10.24
N PRO A 429 -14.41 -31.59 -10.43
CA PRO A 429 -15.01 -32.02 -11.71
C PRO A 429 -16.17 -31.12 -12.18
N ASP A 430 -16.89 -30.53 -11.23
CA ASP A 430 -18.07 -29.71 -11.49
C ASP A 430 -17.78 -28.19 -11.48
N ARG A 431 -16.50 -27.79 -11.50
CA ARG A 431 -16.06 -26.39 -11.45
C ARG A 431 -16.67 -25.46 -12.52
N MET A 432 -17.13 -26.03 -13.63
CA MET A 432 -17.75 -25.27 -14.73
C MET A 432 -19.26 -25.06 -14.54
N ARG A 433 -19.94 -25.81 -13.65
CA ARG A 433 -21.40 -25.73 -13.47
C ARG A 433 -21.91 -24.33 -13.12
N PRO A 434 -21.27 -23.56 -12.22
CA PRO A 434 -21.77 -22.23 -11.86
C PRO A 434 -21.79 -21.25 -13.05
N ALA A 435 -20.91 -21.45 -14.05
CA ALA A 435 -20.89 -20.64 -15.27
C ALA A 435 -22.14 -20.84 -16.15
N TRP A 436 -22.87 -21.95 -15.95
CA TRP A 436 -24.11 -22.30 -16.66
C TRP A 436 -25.38 -21.90 -15.90
N ASP A 437 -25.26 -21.47 -14.64
CA ASP A 437 -26.40 -20.96 -13.88
C ASP A 437 -26.73 -19.53 -14.32
N ILE A 438 -27.96 -19.31 -14.74
CA ILE A 438 -28.44 -18.01 -15.20
C ILE A 438 -28.48 -16.97 -14.07
N HIS A 439 -28.62 -17.38 -12.82
CA HIS A 439 -28.59 -16.47 -11.67
C HIS A 439 -27.20 -15.88 -11.45
N ASN A 440 -26.15 -16.53 -11.97
CA ASN A 440 -24.78 -16.03 -11.95
C ASN A 440 -24.45 -15.14 -13.17
N ALA A 441 -25.38 -14.97 -14.13
CA ALA A 441 -25.16 -14.09 -15.26
C ALA A 441 -25.07 -12.63 -14.78
N ALA A 442 -23.91 -11.99 -14.95
CA ALA A 442 -23.64 -10.65 -14.39
C ALA A 442 -24.66 -9.58 -14.84
N PHE A 443 -25.18 -9.67 -16.07
CA PHE A 443 -26.22 -8.74 -16.56
C PHE A 443 -27.61 -8.93 -15.93
N ILE A 444 -27.79 -9.97 -15.12
CA ILE A 444 -28.98 -10.21 -14.29
C ILE A 444 -28.64 -9.90 -12.84
N ALA A 445 -27.57 -10.50 -12.32
CA ALA A 445 -27.22 -10.46 -10.90
C ALA A 445 -26.83 -9.05 -10.42
N GLU A 446 -26.08 -8.28 -11.21
CA GLU A 446 -25.61 -6.94 -10.84
C GLU A 446 -26.75 -5.91 -10.75
N LEU A 447 -27.94 -6.22 -11.29
CA LEU A 447 -29.13 -5.36 -11.14
C LEU A 447 -29.77 -5.45 -9.74
N SER A 448 -29.28 -6.33 -8.87
CA SER A 448 -29.76 -6.47 -7.49
C SER A 448 -29.35 -5.32 -6.56
N HIS A 449 -28.41 -4.47 -7.00
CA HIS A 449 -27.98 -3.28 -6.27
C HIS A 449 -28.12 -2.02 -7.16
N PRO A 450 -28.13 -0.81 -6.58
CA PRO A 450 -28.17 0.42 -7.37
C PRO A 450 -26.95 0.53 -8.30
N HIS A 451 -27.07 1.36 -9.34
CA HIS A 451 -25.95 1.67 -10.23
C HIS A 451 -24.75 2.17 -9.43
N VAL A 452 -23.56 1.78 -9.86
CA VAL A 452 -22.32 2.18 -9.18
C VAL A 452 -22.04 3.64 -9.50
N ARG A 453 -21.82 4.44 -8.45
CA ARG A 453 -21.52 5.87 -8.60
C ARG A 453 -20.13 6.10 -9.18
N ALA A 454 -19.96 7.24 -9.83
CA ALA A 454 -18.67 7.72 -10.30
C ALA A 454 -17.62 7.69 -9.16
N ASP A 455 -16.46 7.11 -9.44
CA ASP A 455 -15.36 6.99 -8.48
C ASP A 455 -13.98 7.20 -9.12
N LEU A 456 -13.90 7.69 -10.36
CA LEU A 456 -12.61 7.91 -11.02
C LEU A 456 -11.77 8.98 -10.33
N VAL A 457 -12.40 10.10 -9.94
CA VAL A 457 -11.74 11.23 -9.29
C VAL A 457 -12.16 11.23 -7.82
N VAL A 458 -11.29 10.67 -6.98
CA VAL A 458 -11.50 10.58 -5.53
C VAL A 458 -10.27 11.15 -4.83
N ASP A 459 -10.50 12.12 -3.97
CA ASP A 459 -9.54 12.63 -2.99
C ASP A 459 -9.66 11.78 -1.73
N LEU A 460 -8.76 10.80 -1.59
CA LEU A 460 -8.64 9.98 -0.39
C LEU A 460 -7.66 10.64 0.57
N THR A 461 -8.10 10.87 1.80
CA THR A 461 -7.25 11.26 2.93
C THR A 461 -7.55 10.37 4.12
N GLY A 462 -6.57 10.15 4.98
CA GLY A 462 -6.76 9.29 6.14
C GLY A 462 -5.45 8.78 6.73
N ASN A 463 -5.57 7.97 7.78
CA ASN A 463 -4.46 7.32 8.44
C ASN A 463 -4.86 6.05 9.18
N ILE A 464 -3.86 5.23 9.50
CA ILE A 464 -3.91 4.20 10.53
C ILE A 464 -3.30 4.80 11.79
N ASP A 465 -4.11 5.02 12.81
CA ASP A 465 -3.69 5.69 14.05
C ASP A 465 -3.10 4.70 15.06
N ALA A 466 -3.65 3.49 15.17
CA ALA A 466 -3.16 2.47 16.08
C ALA A 466 -3.45 1.05 15.58
N VAL A 467 -2.57 0.12 15.97
CA VAL A 467 -2.70 -1.33 15.75
C VAL A 467 -2.36 -2.01 17.08
N ASN A 468 -3.39 -2.39 17.83
CA ASN A 468 -3.27 -2.89 19.20
C ASN A 468 -3.62 -4.38 19.26
N ILE A 469 -2.81 -5.18 19.97
CA ILE A 469 -3.19 -6.55 20.31
C ILE A 469 -3.85 -6.54 21.69
N LEU A 470 -5.15 -6.79 21.72
CA LEU A 470 -5.95 -6.87 22.93
C LEU A 470 -5.84 -8.29 23.53
N PRO A 471 -5.59 -8.40 24.85
CA PRO A 471 -5.58 -9.68 25.55
C PRO A 471 -6.97 -10.31 25.62
N ALA A 472 -7.01 -11.64 25.75
CA ALA A 472 -8.26 -12.39 25.88
C ALA A 472 -9.07 -11.89 27.09
N GLY A 473 -10.34 -11.50 26.86
CA GLY A 473 -11.28 -11.10 27.92
C GLY A 473 -11.53 -9.59 28.09
N GLN A 474 -10.81 -8.70 27.39
CA GLN A 474 -11.08 -7.25 27.41
C GLN A 474 -11.92 -6.74 26.21
N ALA A 475 -12.37 -7.64 25.33
CA ALA A 475 -13.17 -7.28 24.16
C ALA A 475 -14.65 -7.07 24.51
N VAL A 476 -15.25 -5.99 23.99
CA VAL A 476 -16.70 -5.80 24.01
C VAL A 476 -17.32 -6.74 22.96
N GLY A 477 -17.89 -7.86 23.41
CA GLY A 477 -18.49 -8.88 22.55
C GLY A 477 -17.75 -10.22 22.64
N ALA A 478 -18.50 -11.26 22.98
CA ALA A 478 -17.99 -12.55 23.43
C ALA A 478 -17.28 -13.38 22.34
N GLU A 479 -15.95 -13.32 22.27
CA GLU A 479 -15.09 -14.43 21.79
C GLU A 479 -13.81 -14.47 22.63
N ALA A 480 -13.44 -15.65 23.12
CA ALA A 480 -12.44 -15.87 24.19
C ALA A 480 -10.96 -15.82 23.74
N GLY A 481 -10.66 -15.12 22.64
CA GLY A 481 -9.37 -15.11 21.95
C GLY A 481 -8.61 -13.77 21.97
N ARG A 482 -7.35 -13.75 21.53
CA ARG A 482 -6.63 -12.48 21.29
C ARG A 482 -7.24 -11.76 20.09
N GLN A 483 -7.40 -10.44 20.20
CA GLN A 483 -7.96 -9.63 19.13
C GLN A 483 -6.98 -8.53 18.70
N LEU A 484 -6.93 -8.24 17.40
CA LEU A 484 -6.24 -7.08 16.86
C LEU A 484 -7.26 -5.97 16.67
N GLU A 485 -7.11 -4.88 17.41
CA GLU A 485 -7.86 -3.64 17.23
C GLU A 485 -7.07 -2.68 16.35
N ILE A 486 -7.71 -2.20 15.29
CA ILE A 486 -7.12 -1.27 14.34
C ILE A 486 -7.99 -0.03 14.34
N LEU A 487 -7.36 1.12 14.60
CA LEU A 487 -8.00 2.41 14.68
C LEU A 487 -7.44 3.33 13.62
N GLY A 488 -8.29 4.18 13.07
CA GLY A 488 -7.85 5.21 12.14
C GLY A 488 -8.96 6.16 11.77
N TRP A 489 -8.70 6.94 10.73
CA TRP A 489 -9.69 7.81 10.12
C TRP A 489 -9.50 7.83 8.61
N ALA A 490 -10.58 8.08 7.86
CA ALA A 490 -10.52 8.25 6.42
C ALA A 490 -11.67 9.13 5.93
N LEU A 491 -11.39 9.93 4.91
CA LEU A 491 -12.36 10.70 4.15
C LEU A 491 -12.12 10.48 2.67
N THR A 492 -13.21 10.43 1.90
CA THR A 492 -13.18 10.41 0.44
C THR A 492 -14.00 11.56 -0.09
N ASN A 493 -13.39 12.46 -0.85
CA ASN A 493 -14.04 13.71 -1.30
C ASN A 493 -14.71 14.46 -0.14
N ASN A 494 -14.01 14.57 1.00
CA ASN A 494 -14.50 15.22 2.23
C ASN A 494 -15.74 14.57 2.90
N HIS A 495 -16.09 13.35 2.50
CA HIS A 495 -17.19 12.58 3.07
C HIS A 495 -16.72 11.25 3.66
N SER A 496 -17.53 10.68 4.55
CA SER A 496 -17.34 9.32 5.05
C SER A 496 -17.29 8.35 3.86
N PRO A 497 -16.29 7.45 3.80
CA PRO A 497 -16.23 6.44 2.77
C PRO A 497 -17.38 5.43 2.94
N ALA A 498 -17.60 4.60 1.92
CA ALA A 498 -18.60 3.55 1.96
C ALA A 498 -18.18 2.38 2.86
N ASP A 499 -16.90 2.01 2.82
CA ASP A 499 -16.32 1.02 3.73
C ASP A 499 -14.79 1.14 3.82
N VAL A 500 -14.26 0.57 4.91
CA VAL A 500 -12.84 0.32 5.14
C VAL A 500 -12.62 -1.19 5.22
N GLY A 501 -11.71 -1.73 4.42
CA GLY A 501 -11.28 -3.13 4.47
C GLY A 501 -9.86 -3.26 5.00
N VAL A 502 -9.60 -4.31 5.77
CA VAL A 502 -8.28 -4.61 6.33
C VAL A 502 -7.75 -5.91 5.73
N LEU A 503 -6.53 -5.84 5.22
CA LEU A 503 -5.76 -6.99 4.76
C LEU A 503 -4.59 -7.24 5.72
N ILE A 504 -4.38 -8.49 6.09
CA ILE A 504 -3.16 -8.94 6.79
C ILE A 504 -2.47 -9.97 5.89
N ASP A 505 -1.19 -9.73 5.57
CA ASP A 505 -0.43 -10.49 4.58
C ASP A 505 -1.16 -10.65 3.23
N GLY A 506 -1.92 -9.63 2.85
CA GLY A 506 -2.70 -9.59 1.63
C GLY A 506 -3.99 -10.43 1.63
N ARG A 507 -4.37 -11.02 2.77
CA ARG A 507 -5.67 -11.68 2.94
C ARG A 507 -6.62 -10.72 3.63
N GLN A 508 -7.81 -10.54 3.09
CA GLN A 508 -8.83 -9.71 3.73
C GLN A 508 -9.36 -10.45 4.96
N LEU A 509 -9.14 -9.90 6.15
CA LEU A 509 -9.53 -10.52 7.43
C LEU A 509 -10.57 -9.70 8.20
N GLY A 510 -10.79 -8.45 7.84
CA GLY A 510 -11.79 -7.60 8.50
C GLY A 510 -12.15 -6.38 7.68
N GLY A 511 -13.10 -5.62 8.20
CA GLY A 511 -13.53 -4.34 7.63
C GLY A 511 -14.70 -3.77 8.41
N THR A 512 -15.03 -2.51 8.15
CA THR A 512 -16.14 -1.81 8.79
C THR A 512 -16.85 -0.87 7.80
N ARG A 513 -18.13 -0.64 8.04
CA ARG A 513 -18.95 0.41 7.44
C ARG A 513 -19.39 1.46 8.46
N ASP A 514 -18.99 1.27 9.70
CA ASP A 514 -19.38 2.10 10.83
C ASP A 514 -18.32 3.19 11.04
N PHE A 515 -18.73 4.43 10.87
CA PHE A 515 -17.90 5.61 11.04
C PHE A 515 -18.42 6.48 12.19
N PHE A 516 -17.49 7.06 12.95
CA PHE A 516 -17.81 7.93 14.08
C PHE A 516 -17.11 9.29 13.96
N GLY A 517 -17.65 10.28 14.68
CA GLY A 517 -17.12 11.64 14.69
C GLY A 517 -15.72 11.70 15.30
N ARG A 518 -14.85 12.54 14.73
CA ARG A 518 -13.48 12.79 15.17
C ARG A 518 -13.26 14.31 15.22
N ALA A 519 -13.34 14.88 16.42
CA ALA A 519 -13.26 16.33 16.61
C ALA A 519 -11.91 16.92 16.18
N ASP A 520 -10.84 16.13 16.27
CA ASP A 520 -9.51 16.45 15.77
C ASP A 520 -9.47 16.54 14.24
N VAL A 521 -10.08 15.57 13.53
CA VAL A 521 -10.23 15.62 12.06
C VAL A 521 -11.04 16.84 11.64
N GLU A 522 -12.17 17.07 12.31
CA GLU A 522 -13.07 18.20 12.02
C GLU A 522 -12.36 19.53 12.22
N LYS A 523 -11.62 19.70 13.32
CA LYS A 523 -10.85 20.91 13.60
C LYS A 523 -9.72 21.13 12.59
N ALA A 524 -9.05 20.07 12.16
CA ALA A 524 -7.91 20.15 11.24
C ALA A 524 -8.31 20.40 9.78
N LEU A 525 -9.38 19.74 9.32
CA LEU A 525 -9.78 19.72 7.90
C LEU A 525 -11.06 20.51 7.61
N GLY A 526 -11.75 20.99 8.65
CA GLY A 526 -13.05 21.66 8.53
C GLY A 526 -14.17 20.74 8.04
N GLN A 527 -14.02 19.42 8.17
CA GLN A 527 -14.99 18.42 7.68
C GLN A 527 -15.75 17.78 8.84
N SER A 528 -17.07 17.98 8.87
CA SER A 528 -17.95 17.42 9.91
C SER A 528 -18.41 15.99 9.62
N SER A 529 -18.04 15.42 8.47
CA SER A 529 -18.37 14.04 8.11
C SER A 529 -17.70 13.06 9.10
N PRO A 530 -18.40 12.03 9.60
CA PRO A 530 -17.79 10.99 10.43
C PRO A 530 -16.59 10.35 9.73
N ALA A 531 -15.39 10.53 10.27
CA ALA A 531 -14.15 10.09 9.64
C ALA A 531 -13.49 8.92 10.38
N GLY A 532 -13.74 8.78 11.68
CA GLY A 532 -13.12 7.76 12.51
C GLY A 532 -13.70 6.37 12.21
N TRP A 533 -12.84 5.36 12.21
CA TRP A 533 -13.23 3.97 12.02
C TRP A 533 -12.45 3.05 12.96
N ARG A 534 -13.05 1.91 13.30
CA ARG A 534 -12.46 0.84 14.12
C ARG A 534 -12.74 -0.50 13.48
N VAL A 535 -11.73 -1.37 13.42
CA VAL A 535 -11.88 -2.77 12.99
C VAL A 535 -11.24 -3.66 14.03
N THR A 536 -11.94 -4.71 14.44
CA THR A 536 -11.44 -5.70 15.40
C THR A 536 -11.43 -7.08 14.72
N ILE A 537 -10.29 -7.77 14.79
CA ILE A 537 -10.08 -9.04 14.09
C ILE A 537 -9.52 -10.08 15.07
N PRO A 538 -10.08 -11.31 15.15
CA PRO A 538 -9.47 -12.38 15.94
C PRO A 538 -8.14 -12.80 15.31
N ILE A 539 -7.08 -12.93 16.13
CA ILE A 539 -5.73 -13.22 15.64
C ILE A 539 -5.13 -14.54 16.12
N ASP A 540 -5.92 -15.40 16.77
CA ASP A 540 -5.42 -16.70 17.26
C ASP A 540 -4.96 -17.65 16.14
N HIS A 541 -5.40 -17.41 14.91
CA HIS A 541 -4.97 -18.16 13.72
C HIS A 541 -3.79 -17.53 12.98
N ILE A 542 -3.32 -16.36 13.42
CA ILE A 542 -2.17 -15.68 12.83
C ILE A 542 -0.92 -16.19 13.56
N THR A 543 0.06 -16.64 12.77
CA THR A 543 1.33 -17.13 13.33
C THR A 543 2.05 -16.03 14.08
N PRO A 544 2.85 -16.32 15.11
CA PRO A 544 3.78 -15.34 15.66
C PRO A 544 4.76 -14.82 14.60
N GLY A 545 5.19 -13.57 14.75
CA GLY A 545 6.15 -12.91 13.86
C GLY A 545 5.65 -11.57 13.30
N GLU A 546 6.41 -11.02 12.35
CA GLU A 546 6.07 -9.76 11.70
C GLU A 546 5.05 -9.98 10.58
N HIS A 547 4.01 -9.14 10.57
CA HIS A 547 2.91 -9.18 9.61
C HIS A 547 2.71 -7.82 8.96
N LEU A 548 2.38 -7.84 7.66
CA LEU A 548 2.01 -6.63 6.93
C LEU A 548 0.50 -6.39 7.02
N LEU A 549 0.10 -5.25 7.56
CA LEU A 549 -1.28 -4.77 7.57
C LEU A 549 -1.47 -3.71 6.48
N ALA A 550 -2.52 -3.84 5.68
CA ALA A 550 -2.89 -2.88 4.66
C ALA A 550 -4.36 -2.48 4.81
N VAL A 551 -4.64 -1.18 4.75
CA VAL A 551 -5.99 -0.65 4.81
C VAL A 551 -6.44 -0.19 3.44
N LEU A 552 -7.57 -0.71 2.97
CA LEU A 552 -8.22 -0.33 1.73
C LEU A 552 -9.49 0.47 2.03
N VAL A 553 -9.75 1.53 1.26
CA VAL A 553 -10.92 2.39 1.42
C VAL A 553 -11.71 2.42 0.12
N ARG A 554 -13.03 2.23 0.21
CA ARG A 554 -13.96 2.43 -0.91
C ARG A 554 -14.75 3.72 -0.72
N ALA A 555 -14.65 4.63 -1.69
CA ALA A 555 -15.39 5.90 -1.65
C ALA A 555 -16.91 5.70 -1.79
N THR A 556 -17.31 4.74 -2.63
CA THR A 556 -18.72 4.45 -2.92
C THR A 556 -18.96 2.94 -2.90
N GLN A 557 -20.20 2.53 -2.61
CA GLN A 557 -20.58 1.13 -2.64
C GLN A 557 -20.38 0.54 -4.04
N GLY A 558 -19.63 -0.56 -4.14
CA GLY A 558 -19.28 -1.19 -5.43
C GLY A 558 -18.16 -0.50 -6.21
N GLY A 559 -17.60 0.59 -5.70
CA GLY A 559 -16.42 1.25 -6.27
C GLY A 559 -15.13 0.44 -6.07
N ASP A 560 -14.07 0.82 -6.80
CA ASP A 560 -12.77 0.14 -6.71
C ASP A 560 -12.07 0.51 -5.39
N PRO A 561 -11.59 -0.44 -4.57
CA PRO A 561 -10.82 -0.11 -3.37
C PRO A 561 -9.52 0.64 -3.68
N ARG A 562 -9.17 1.60 -2.81
CA ARG A 562 -7.91 2.37 -2.84
C ARG A 562 -7.08 2.02 -1.61
N LEU A 563 -5.79 1.77 -1.80
CA LEU A 563 -4.87 1.58 -0.70
C LEU A 563 -4.68 2.90 0.05
N LEU A 564 -5.08 2.94 1.32
CA LEU A 564 -4.86 4.10 2.20
C LEU A 564 -3.44 4.11 2.74
N LYS A 565 -3.03 3.03 3.43
CA LYS A 565 -1.71 2.91 4.06
C LYS A 565 -1.39 1.44 4.33
N GLN A 566 -0.10 1.15 4.45
CA GLN A 566 0.42 -0.14 4.91
C GLN A 566 1.33 0.08 6.13
N VAL A 567 1.28 -0.82 7.10
CA VAL A 567 2.13 -0.81 8.30
C VAL A 567 2.49 -2.24 8.70
N SER A 568 3.70 -2.45 9.21
CA SER A 568 4.07 -3.72 9.84
C SER A 568 3.60 -3.74 11.30
N PHE A 569 3.20 -4.91 11.80
CA PHE A 569 2.96 -5.15 13.21
C PHE A 569 3.48 -6.53 13.62
N LEU A 570 3.81 -6.70 14.90
CA LEU A 570 4.36 -7.94 15.44
C LEU A 570 3.28 -8.69 16.21
N VAL A 571 3.04 -9.96 15.85
CA VAL A 571 2.27 -10.89 16.68
C VAL A 571 3.27 -11.61 17.59
N PRO A 572 3.21 -11.42 18.91
CA PRO A 572 4.15 -12.06 19.83
C PRO A 572 3.93 -13.58 19.85
N GLU A 573 5.00 -14.34 20.07
CA GLU A 573 4.91 -15.77 20.41
C GLU A 573 4.00 -15.94 21.63
N ASP A 574 3.26 -17.06 21.69
CA ASP A 574 2.40 -17.37 22.83
C ASP A 574 3.24 -17.27 24.10
N LYS A 575 2.87 -16.32 24.97
CA LYS A 575 3.67 -15.94 26.13
C LYS A 575 3.99 -17.20 26.93
N VAL A 576 5.28 -17.50 27.09
CA VAL A 576 5.77 -18.45 28.10
C VAL A 576 5.14 -18.00 29.42
N ALA A 577 4.53 -18.93 30.16
CA ALA A 577 3.90 -18.64 31.45
C ALA A 577 4.82 -17.74 32.28
N VAL A 578 4.32 -16.56 32.66
CA VAL A 578 5.09 -15.59 33.43
C VAL A 578 5.46 -16.25 34.76
N GLU A 579 6.75 -16.26 35.09
CA GLU A 579 7.23 -16.89 36.32
C GLU A 579 6.65 -16.13 37.53
N HIS A 580 6.01 -16.86 38.46
CA HIS A 580 5.57 -16.27 39.73
C HIS A 580 6.77 -15.89 40.60
N VAL A 581 6.66 -14.76 41.26
CA VAL A 581 7.67 -14.23 42.16
C VAL A 581 7.63 -15.00 43.47
N SER A 582 8.65 -15.83 43.70
CA SER A 582 8.84 -16.55 44.96
C SER A 582 9.98 -15.97 45.82
N ASP A 583 10.91 -15.25 45.19
CA ASP A 583 12.09 -14.63 45.79
C ASP A 583 12.61 -13.46 44.92
N LEU A 584 13.64 -12.74 45.38
CA LEU A 584 14.20 -11.62 44.62
C LEU A 584 14.84 -12.04 43.28
N PRO A 585 15.57 -13.18 43.16
CA PRO A 585 16.04 -13.66 41.86
C PRO A 585 14.93 -13.95 40.84
N SER A 586 13.82 -14.56 41.25
CA SER A 586 12.64 -14.77 40.39
C SER A 586 11.95 -13.45 40.06
N ALA A 587 11.86 -12.50 41.01
CA ALA A 587 11.40 -11.15 40.73
C ALA A 587 12.24 -10.44 39.65
N ALA A 588 13.56 -10.64 39.65
CA ALA A 588 14.43 -10.08 38.61
C ALA A 588 14.17 -10.71 37.23
N ARG A 589 13.95 -12.02 37.16
CA ARG A 589 13.57 -12.69 35.90
C ARG A 589 12.20 -12.23 35.41
N HIS A 590 11.23 -12.09 36.32
CA HIS A 590 9.90 -11.57 36.03
C HIS A 590 9.97 -10.13 35.48
N ALA A 591 10.65 -9.21 36.16
CA ALA A 591 10.82 -7.84 35.72
C ALA A 591 11.46 -7.75 34.32
N ARG A 592 12.50 -8.56 34.06
CA ARG A 592 13.11 -8.67 32.72
C ARG A 592 12.11 -9.16 31.68
N GLN A 593 11.31 -10.17 32.01
CA GLN A 593 10.30 -10.72 31.10
C GLN A 593 9.22 -9.68 30.77
N MET A 594 8.79 -8.88 31.75
CA MET A 594 7.82 -7.81 31.55
C MET A 594 8.38 -6.71 30.64
N LEU A 595 9.61 -6.24 30.89
CA LEU A 595 10.28 -5.27 30.01
C LEU A 595 10.36 -5.74 28.56
N ALA A 596 10.66 -7.03 28.34
CA ALA A 596 10.72 -7.61 27.01
C ALA A 596 9.34 -7.74 26.35
N ASN A 597 8.31 -8.09 27.13
CA ASN A 597 6.95 -8.25 26.65
C ASN A 597 6.31 -6.92 26.22
N ASP A 598 6.67 -5.83 26.89
CA ASP A 598 6.03 -4.53 26.71
C ASP A 598 6.80 -3.64 25.70
N GLN A 599 8.01 -4.05 25.29
CA GLN A 599 8.78 -3.36 24.26
C GLN A 599 8.13 -3.54 22.88
N GLN A 600 7.88 -2.43 22.20
CA GLN A 600 7.32 -2.40 20.85
C GLN A 600 8.36 -2.87 19.82
N ALA A 601 7.89 -3.37 18.66
CA ALA A 601 8.76 -3.85 17.58
C ALA A 601 9.79 -2.81 17.09
N GLY A 602 9.47 -1.52 17.23
CA GLY A 602 10.39 -0.42 16.92
C GLY A 602 11.48 -0.18 17.98
N GLY A 603 11.58 -1.03 19.01
CA GLY A 603 12.59 -0.94 20.07
C GLY A 603 12.24 0.04 21.19
N TYR A 604 11.00 0.54 21.29
CA TYR A 604 10.60 1.55 22.27
C TYR A 604 9.48 1.07 23.20
N TRP A 605 9.31 1.73 24.34
CA TRP A 605 8.18 1.55 25.25
C TRP A 605 7.19 2.72 25.16
N LEU A 606 5.92 2.44 25.45
CA LEU A 606 4.85 3.44 25.49
C LEU A 606 4.72 4.02 26.90
N THR A 607 4.41 5.30 26.99
CA THR A 607 4.12 5.97 28.26
C THR A 607 2.64 5.94 28.53
N SER A 608 2.27 5.72 29.80
CA SER A 608 0.90 5.86 30.26
C SER A 608 0.64 7.28 30.75
N TYR A 609 -0.54 7.83 30.48
CA TYR A 609 -0.96 9.10 31.08
C TYR A 609 -2.40 9.06 31.58
N THR A 610 -2.67 9.88 32.60
CA THR A 610 -4.00 10.08 33.19
C THR A 610 -4.32 11.57 33.32
N SER A 611 -5.60 11.90 33.50
CA SER A 611 -6.07 13.29 33.66
C SER A 611 -6.04 13.80 35.11
N ALA A 612 -5.72 12.92 36.07
CA ALA A 612 -5.68 13.20 37.49
C ALA A 612 -4.46 12.51 38.13
N SER A 613 -4.10 12.89 39.35
CA SER A 613 -2.98 12.34 40.12
C SER A 613 -3.23 10.91 40.65
N ARG A 614 -4.02 10.11 39.93
CA ARG A 614 -4.28 8.69 40.18
C ARG A 614 -4.10 7.91 38.90
N PHE A 615 -3.61 6.68 39.02
CA PHE A 615 -3.44 5.77 37.90
C PHE A 615 -4.73 5.00 37.62
N GLU A 616 -5.74 5.71 37.11
CA GLU A 616 -7.05 5.16 36.76
C GLU A 616 -7.35 5.44 35.28
N GLN A 617 -7.81 4.42 34.55
CA GLN A 617 -8.10 4.50 33.11
C GLN A 617 -6.95 5.12 32.28
N PRO A 618 -5.72 4.59 32.40
CA PRO A 618 -4.58 5.14 31.70
C PRO A 618 -4.75 5.03 30.19
N ARG A 619 -4.22 6.02 29.48
CA ARG A 619 -4.07 5.99 28.02
C ARG A 619 -2.60 5.87 27.67
N LEU A 620 -2.31 5.15 26.59
CA LEU A 620 -0.95 4.99 26.11
C LEU A 620 -0.62 6.03 25.04
N GLU A 621 0.60 6.54 25.07
CA GLU A 621 1.18 7.33 23.99
C GLU A 621 2.68 7.05 23.85
N LEU A 622 3.23 7.29 22.66
CA LEU A 622 4.67 7.31 22.48
C LEU A 622 5.24 8.66 22.90
N ASN A 623 6.34 8.63 23.64
CA ASN A 623 7.25 9.77 23.74
C ASN A 623 8.73 9.33 23.73
N THR A 624 9.61 10.27 23.43
CA THR A 624 11.07 10.11 23.50
C THR A 624 11.56 10.05 24.94
N TYR A 625 10.94 10.82 25.84
CA TYR A 625 11.33 10.94 27.23
C TYR A 625 11.49 9.61 27.96
N LEU A 626 10.44 8.78 27.97
CA LEU A 626 10.43 7.50 28.71
C LEU A 626 11.58 6.62 28.25
N ASN A 627 11.75 6.49 26.94
CA ASN A 627 12.79 5.67 26.36
C ASN A 627 14.18 6.15 26.76
N ALA A 628 14.39 7.47 26.86
CA ALA A 628 15.67 8.03 27.24
C ALA A 628 15.99 7.78 28.73
N VAL A 629 15.01 7.92 29.63
CA VAL A 629 15.21 7.63 31.05
C VAL A 629 15.31 6.13 31.35
N MET A 630 14.64 5.29 30.55
CA MET A 630 14.78 3.82 30.58
C MET A 630 16.21 3.38 30.27
N LEU A 631 16.81 3.93 29.21
CA LEU A 631 18.22 3.68 28.89
C LEU A 631 19.11 4.06 30.06
N ASP A 632 18.88 5.22 30.64
CA ASP A 632 19.77 5.75 31.66
C ASP A 632 19.74 4.96 32.98
N VAL A 633 18.55 4.58 33.44
CA VAL A 633 18.40 3.81 34.70
C VAL A 633 18.90 2.38 34.55
N ALA A 634 18.67 1.74 33.40
CA ALA A 634 18.96 0.33 33.18
C ALA A 634 20.38 0.07 32.64
N SER A 635 21.00 1.03 31.92
CA SER A 635 22.30 0.80 31.26
C SER A 635 23.40 0.29 32.21
N PRO A 636 23.56 0.81 33.44
CA PRO A 636 24.63 0.36 34.32
C PRO A 636 24.51 -1.08 34.81
N VAL A 637 23.32 -1.68 34.68
CA VAL A 637 23.08 -3.10 35.04
C VAL A 637 22.69 -3.94 33.82
N ALA A 638 22.86 -3.42 32.59
CA ALA A 638 22.29 -4.02 31.38
C ALA A 638 22.74 -5.48 31.15
N GLU A 639 24.04 -5.74 31.33
CA GLU A 639 24.63 -7.07 31.15
C GLU A 639 24.17 -8.02 32.26
N ALA A 640 24.27 -7.61 33.52
CA ALA A 640 23.88 -8.42 34.67
C ALA A 640 22.37 -8.74 34.67
N ALA A 641 21.54 -7.78 34.26
CA ALA A 641 20.10 -7.94 34.14
C ALA A 641 19.66 -8.65 32.85
N GLY A 642 20.57 -8.86 31.89
CA GLY A 642 20.26 -9.47 30.60
C GLY A 642 19.27 -8.64 29.77
N VAL A 643 19.41 -7.31 29.78
CA VAL A 643 18.54 -6.37 29.04
C VAL A 643 19.28 -5.61 27.92
N SER A 644 20.54 -5.94 27.65
CA SER A 644 21.40 -5.23 26.68
C SER A 644 20.77 -5.06 25.29
N ASP A 645 20.15 -6.11 24.74
CA ASP A 645 19.55 -6.06 23.39
C ASP A 645 18.31 -5.14 23.36
N MET A 646 17.49 -5.17 24.40
CA MET A 646 16.34 -4.28 24.53
C MET A 646 16.80 -2.82 24.57
N LEU A 647 17.85 -2.52 25.35
CA LEU A 647 18.41 -1.17 25.41
C LEU A 647 19.10 -0.77 24.09
N ALA A 648 19.67 -1.70 23.34
CA ALA A 648 20.21 -1.41 22.02
C ALA A 648 19.10 -0.97 21.04
N GLY A 649 17.94 -1.65 21.06
CA GLY A 649 16.75 -1.25 20.30
C GLY A 649 16.26 0.15 20.66
N ALA A 650 16.15 0.45 21.96
CA ALA A 650 15.71 1.77 22.43
C ALA A 650 16.70 2.89 22.06
N ARG A 651 18.00 2.59 22.09
CA ARG A 651 19.05 3.51 21.63
C ARG A 651 18.90 3.81 20.14
N GLN A 652 18.70 2.79 19.32
CA GLN A 652 18.50 2.97 17.88
C GLN A 652 17.24 3.81 17.60
N PHE A 653 16.14 3.53 18.30
CA PHE A 653 14.90 4.30 18.21
C PHE A 653 15.14 5.78 18.53
N LEU A 654 15.79 6.10 19.65
CA LEU A 654 16.04 7.47 20.09
C LEU A 654 16.99 8.23 19.17
N SER A 655 18.08 7.59 18.72
CA SER A 655 19.01 8.21 17.78
C SER A 655 18.34 8.56 16.45
N ALA A 656 17.33 7.79 16.02
CA ALA A 656 16.54 8.09 14.84
C ALA A 656 15.58 9.29 15.03
N GLN A 657 15.31 9.71 16.27
CA GLN A 657 14.46 10.89 16.55
C GLN A 657 15.21 12.22 16.49
N ILE A 658 16.54 12.20 16.40
CA ILE A 658 17.35 13.42 16.24
C ILE A 658 17.12 13.99 14.83
N GLU A 659 16.56 15.19 14.77
CA GLU A 659 16.26 15.89 13.52
C GLU A 659 17.53 16.41 12.82
N GLU A 660 17.39 16.87 11.58
CA GLU A 660 18.48 17.56 10.87
C GLU A 660 18.93 18.85 11.57
N SER A 661 18.07 19.45 12.40
CA SER A 661 18.40 20.56 13.29
C SER A 661 19.27 20.14 14.49
N GLY A 662 19.38 18.83 14.74
CA GLY A 662 19.93 18.25 15.95
C GLY A 662 18.98 18.27 17.15
N LEU A 663 17.77 18.82 17.01
CA LEU A 663 16.78 18.89 18.08
C LEU A 663 15.93 17.62 18.13
N VAL A 664 15.27 17.39 19.26
CA VAL A 664 14.35 16.28 19.48
C VAL A 664 13.01 16.80 19.98
N ARG A 665 11.94 16.10 19.61
CA ARG A 665 10.57 16.39 20.03
C ARG A 665 10.06 15.29 20.93
N TYR A 666 9.25 15.68 21.91
CA TYR A 666 8.50 14.81 22.78
C TYR A 666 7.83 13.58 22.10
N HIS A 667 7.04 13.76 21.03
CA HIS A 667 6.37 12.64 20.34
C HIS A 667 7.22 11.97 19.24
N GLY A 668 8.50 12.32 19.14
CA GLY A 668 9.36 11.91 18.03
C GLY A 668 9.13 12.74 16.77
N ARG A 669 9.74 12.31 15.67
CA ARG A 669 9.72 13.08 14.42
C ARG A 669 8.32 13.11 13.78
N PRO A 670 7.94 14.20 13.09
CA PRO A 670 6.63 14.32 12.42
C PRO A 670 6.39 13.27 11.33
N ASP A 671 7.47 12.76 10.72
CA ASP A 671 7.46 11.73 9.69
C ASP A 671 7.68 10.30 10.25
N ALA A 672 7.78 10.16 11.57
CA ALA A 672 7.89 8.85 12.20
C ALA A 672 6.57 8.08 12.09
N PRO A 673 6.59 6.74 11.90
CA PRO A 673 5.39 5.90 11.81
C PRO A 673 4.46 5.93 13.03
N THR A 674 4.88 6.59 14.10
CA THR A 674 4.35 6.51 15.45
C THR A 674 3.49 7.70 15.86
N ILE A 675 3.44 8.75 15.05
CA ILE A 675 2.48 9.85 15.20
C ILE A 675 1.30 9.53 14.29
N GLY A 676 0.11 9.31 14.87
CA GLY A 676 -1.13 9.29 14.09
C GLY A 676 -1.18 10.60 13.29
N THR A 677 -1.24 10.55 11.96
CA THR A 677 -0.93 11.70 11.06
C THR A 677 -1.93 12.87 11.11
N LEU A 678 -2.68 13.02 12.20
CA LEU A 678 -3.39 14.24 12.59
C LEU A 678 -2.81 14.92 13.84
N GLY A 679 -1.86 14.30 14.55
CA GLY A 679 -1.11 14.97 15.60
C GLY A 679 -0.21 16.02 14.95
N CYS A 680 -0.33 17.29 15.34
CA CYS A 680 0.64 18.27 14.88
C CYS A 680 1.93 18.14 15.70
N ALA A 681 3.05 18.37 15.03
CA ALA A 681 4.38 18.15 15.59
C ALA A 681 4.61 19.06 16.80
N ILE A 682 4.72 18.49 18.00
CA ILE A 682 5.06 19.27 19.20
C ILE A 682 6.39 19.98 18.99
N THR A 683 6.47 21.26 19.33
CA THR A 683 7.70 22.05 19.28
C THR A 683 8.87 21.32 19.97
N PRO A 684 10.09 21.28 19.39
CA PRO A 684 11.23 20.66 20.05
C PRO A 684 11.55 21.32 21.39
N ASP A 685 12.02 20.53 22.34
CA ASP A 685 12.30 20.99 23.70
C ASP A 685 13.71 20.62 24.15
N SER A 686 14.18 21.34 25.16
CA SER A 686 15.53 21.19 25.71
C SER A 686 15.71 19.89 26.49
N ASP A 687 14.63 19.29 27.00
CA ASP A 687 14.71 18.13 27.87
C ASP A 687 14.97 16.85 27.07
N ASP A 688 14.08 16.56 26.12
CA ASP A 688 14.19 15.44 25.19
C ASP A 688 15.46 15.57 24.34
N THR A 689 15.82 16.79 23.91
CA THR A 689 17.07 17.03 23.18
C THR A 689 18.28 16.71 24.06
N ALA A 690 18.32 17.17 25.31
CA ALA A 690 19.45 16.92 26.20
C ALA A 690 19.59 15.42 26.54
N LEU A 691 18.47 14.78 26.86
CA LEU A 691 18.42 13.36 27.18
C LEU A 691 18.87 12.51 25.99
N ALA A 692 18.30 12.70 24.80
CA ALA A 692 18.65 11.91 23.62
C ALA A 692 20.14 12.00 23.26
N TRP A 693 20.72 13.21 23.23
CA TRP A 693 22.15 13.38 22.97
C TRP A 693 23.05 12.78 24.06
N ARG A 694 22.59 12.77 25.32
CA ARG A 694 23.35 12.17 26.42
C ARG A 694 23.33 10.65 26.37
N VAL A 695 22.17 10.02 26.14
CA VAL A 695 22.00 8.58 26.31
C VAL A 695 22.05 7.80 25.00
N ALA A 696 21.78 8.43 23.86
CA ALA A 696 21.71 7.80 22.53
C ALA A 696 22.22 8.75 21.41
N PRO A 697 23.50 9.19 21.47
CA PRO A 697 24.03 10.16 20.51
C PRO A 697 23.97 9.61 19.08
N SER A 698 23.62 10.48 18.12
CA SER A 698 23.61 10.15 16.69
C SER A 698 25.03 9.84 16.17
N ASP A 699 25.11 8.98 15.15
CA ASP A 699 26.34 8.81 14.36
C ASP A 699 26.75 10.11 13.65
N LYS A 700 25.78 11.00 13.36
CA LYS A 700 25.98 12.34 12.80
C LYS A 700 26.33 13.36 13.89
N ARG A 701 27.53 13.21 14.48
CA ARG A 701 27.98 14.06 15.60
C ARG A 701 28.04 15.55 15.26
N GLU A 702 28.14 15.91 13.99
CA GLU A 702 28.10 17.27 13.49
C GLU A 702 26.80 18.02 13.83
N LEU A 703 25.70 17.30 14.10
CA LEU A 703 24.40 17.90 14.45
C LEU A 703 24.32 18.39 15.91
N LEU A 704 25.23 17.96 16.78
CA LEU A 704 25.22 18.34 18.19
C LEU A 704 25.54 19.83 18.41
N GLN A 705 26.46 20.39 17.63
CA GLN A 705 26.85 21.80 17.76
C GLN A 705 25.70 22.77 17.43
N PRO A 706 24.97 22.60 16.31
CA PRO A 706 23.73 23.35 16.05
C PRO A 706 22.67 23.21 17.16
N ALA A 707 22.51 22.01 17.73
CA ALA A 707 21.55 21.79 18.82
C ALA A 707 21.94 22.57 20.09
N LEU A 708 23.20 22.51 20.52
CA LEU A 708 23.71 23.26 21.68
C LEU A 708 23.63 24.78 21.46
N ALA A 709 23.92 25.25 20.24
CA ALA A 709 23.77 26.66 19.89
C ALA A 709 22.31 27.10 20.03
N THR A 710 21.36 26.27 19.60
CA THR A 710 19.93 26.56 19.75
C THR A 710 19.50 26.55 21.22
N ILE A 711 19.89 25.55 22.01
CA ILE A 711 19.64 25.53 23.47
C ILE A 711 20.17 26.82 24.12
N THR A 712 21.37 27.26 23.74
CA THR A 712 21.99 28.50 24.26
C THR A 712 21.21 29.77 23.89
N GLN A 713 20.52 29.81 22.74
CA GLN A 713 19.66 30.95 22.38
C GLN A 713 18.47 31.10 23.33
N PHE A 714 18.01 30.01 23.94
CA PHE A 714 16.89 29.99 24.90
C PHE A 714 17.37 30.02 26.37
N ARG A 715 18.51 30.68 26.62
CA ARG A 715 19.04 30.91 27.97
C ARG A 715 18.51 32.23 28.55
N ARG A 716 17.91 32.16 29.73
CA ARG A 716 17.42 33.29 30.53
C ARG A 716 18.58 34.14 31.07
N ALA A 717 18.28 35.38 31.47
CA ALA A 717 19.25 36.30 32.07
C ALA A 717 19.81 35.82 33.43
N ASP A 718 19.07 34.98 34.14
CA ASP A 718 19.52 34.32 35.38
C ASP A 718 20.42 33.09 35.14
N GLY A 719 20.63 32.73 33.88
CA GLY A 719 21.53 31.66 33.46
C GLY A 719 20.88 30.28 33.27
N LEU A 720 19.57 30.15 33.54
CA LEU A 720 18.79 28.91 33.31
C LEU A 720 18.29 28.82 31.87
N TYR A 721 18.00 27.62 31.39
CA TYR A 721 17.52 27.35 30.04
C TYR A 721 16.00 27.14 30.02
N GLN A 722 15.34 27.73 29.03
CA GLN A 722 13.90 27.52 28.82
C GLN A 722 13.62 26.17 28.15
N THR A 723 12.41 25.66 28.34
CA THR A 723 11.96 24.34 27.89
C THR A 723 11.83 24.26 26.36
N TRP A 724 11.06 25.14 25.75
CA TRP A 724 10.72 25.07 24.33
C TRP A 724 11.74 25.82 23.47
N LEU A 725 12.27 25.14 22.45
CA LEU A 725 13.36 25.63 21.59
C LEU A 725 12.84 26.34 20.32
N ALA A 726 11.77 27.11 20.47
CA ALA A 726 11.23 27.95 19.41
C ALA A 726 10.68 29.27 19.98
N THR A 727 10.55 30.28 19.11
CA THR A 727 9.80 31.49 19.46
C THR A 727 8.31 31.19 19.50
N ARG A 728 7.55 31.93 20.30
CA ARG A 728 6.12 31.66 20.57
C ARG A 728 5.24 31.63 19.31
N ASP A 729 5.57 32.46 18.31
CA ASP A 729 4.90 32.49 17.00
C ASP A 729 5.12 31.22 16.18
N LYS A 730 6.11 30.40 16.56
CA LYS A 730 6.45 29.11 15.93
C LYS A 730 6.07 27.91 16.79
N TYR A 731 5.32 28.12 17.87
CA TYR A 731 4.81 27.02 18.68
C TYR A 731 3.84 26.16 17.89
N GLN A 732 4.02 24.85 18.00
CA GLN A 732 3.24 23.84 17.32
C GLN A 732 2.74 22.87 18.38
N CYS A 733 1.43 22.66 18.44
CA CYS A 733 0.77 21.71 19.33
C CYS A 733 1.15 21.80 20.81
N LEU A 734 1.38 23.03 21.29
CA LEU A 734 1.57 23.32 22.70
C LEU A 734 0.28 23.88 23.29
N ASP A 735 -0.06 23.40 24.49
CA ASP A 735 -0.96 24.06 25.42
C ASP A 735 -0.09 24.67 26.53
N PRO A 736 0.54 25.83 26.27
CA PRO A 736 1.40 26.46 27.26
C PRO A 736 0.57 26.82 28.49
N GLY A 737 1.10 26.52 29.68
CA GLY A 737 0.52 27.02 30.91
C GLY A 737 0.74 28.53 31.09
N HIS A 738 0.75 28.98 32.33
CA HIS A 738 0.81 30.39 32.68
C HIS A 738 2.09 31.07 32.15
N ASP A 739 3.24 30.44 32.40
CA ASP A 739 4.48 30.79 31.70
C ASP A 739 4.53 29.99 30.40
N PRO A 740 4.52 30.65 29.22
CA PRO A 740 4.55 29.93 27.96
C PRO A 740 5.89 29.26 27.65
N ASN A 741 6.98 29.62 28.35
CA ASN A 741 8.28 28.96 28.17
C ASN A 741 9.10 28.93 29.46
N PRO A 742 8.68 28.11 30.45
CA PRO A 742 9.33 28.08 31.74
C PRO A 742 10.71 27.44 31.66
N ALA A 743 11.56 27.80 32.63
CA ALA A 743 12.67 26.95 33.01
C ALA A 743 12.16 25.97 34.07
N ASP A 744 12.61 24.72 34.01
CA ASP A 744 12.29 23.71 35.03
C ASP A 744 13.57 23.12 35.62
N ALA A 745 13.59 22.94 36.95
CA ALA A 745 14.74 22.51 37.72
C ALA A 745 15.26 21.13 37.29
N ALA A 746 14.40 20.16 37.00
CA ALA A 746 14.83 18.84 36.56
C ALA A 746 15.30 18.85 35.10
N ILE A 747 14.68 19.66 34.24
CA ILE A 747 15.18 19.91 32.89
C ILE A 747 16.59 20.50 32.94
N GLN A 748 16.86 21.43 33.87
CA GLN A 748 18.21 21.95 34.07
C GLN A 748 19.20 20.85 34.47
N MET A 749 18.77 19.88 35.28
CA MET A 749 19.61 18.73 35.65
C MET A 749 19.94 17.88 34.41
N HIS A 750 18.98 17.65 33.51
CA HIS A 750 19.23 16.92 32.26
C HIS A 750 20.19 17.67 31.31
N ILE A 751 20.00 18.99 31.15
CA ILE A 751 20.90 19.84 30.37
C ILE A 751 22.31 19.84 30.99
N PHE A 752 22.42 19.97 32.31
CA PHE A 752 23.70 19.92 33.02
C PHE A 752 24.45 18.61 32.73
N LEU A 753 23.76 17.47 32.76
CA LEU A 753 24.38 16.17 32.52
C LEU A 753 24.83 15.96 31.06
N LEU A 754 24.20 16.63 30.09
CA LEU A 754 24.72 16.71 28.74
C LEU A 754 25.97 17.61 28.70
N LEU A 755 25.87 18.84 29.26
CA LEU A 755 26.96 19.83 29.24
C LEU A 755 28.21 19.32 29.98
N ASP A 756 28.09 18.58 31.07
CA ASP A 756 29.27 18.05 31.78
C ASP A 756 30.13 17.13 30.88
N ARG A 757 29.51 16.48 29.89
CA ARG A 757 30.21 15.63 28.91
C ARG A 757 30.81 16.42 27.75
N VAL A 758 30.21 17.53 27.35
CA VAL A 758 30.52 18.20 26.06
C VAL A 758 31.00 19.65 26.19
N ASP A 759 30.68 20.35 27.28
CA ASP A 759 31.06 21.72 27.62
C ASP A 759 31.07 21.93 29.16
N LYS A 760 32.17 21.52 29.82
CA LYS A 760 32.33 21.62 31.28
C LYS A 760 32.22 23.05 31.83
N PRO A 761 32.78 24.10 31.20
CA PRO A 761 32.56 25.47 31.65
C PRO A 761 31.08 25.88 31.67
N ALA A 762 30.32 25.54 30.63
CA ALA A 762 28.87 25.81 30.61
C ALA A 762 28.14 25.02 31.70
N ALA A 763 28.50 23.75 31.92
CA ALA A 763 27.94 22.92 33.00
C ALA A 763 28.15 23.56 34.38
N ARG A 764 29.36 24.05 34.68
CA ARG A 764 29.65 24.75 35.94
C ARG A 764 28.81 26.01 36.10
N SER A 765 28.70 26.82 35.04
CA SER A 765 27.86 28.04 35.05
C SER A 765 26.38 27.72 35.29
N LEU A 766 25.87 26.64 34.69
CA LEU A 766 24.49 26.18 34.90
C LEU A 766 24.30 25.67 36.34
N CYS A 767 25.26 24.93 36.89
CA CYS A 767 25.19 24.47 38.28
C CYS A 767 25.10 25.63 39.27
N GLU A 768 25.90 26.69 39.07
CA GLU A 768 25.84 27.90 39.91
C GLU A 768 24.50 28.63 39.79
N ALA A 769 23.94 28.73 38.58
CA ALA A 769 22.64 29.34 38.34
C ALA A 769 21.51 28.53 39.00
N LEU A 770 21.49 27.21 38.77
CA LEU A 770 20.52 26.30 39.37
C LEU A 770 20.62 26.32 40.90
N SER A 771 21.84 26.35 41.45
CA SER A 771 22.03 26.36 42.90
C SER A 771 21.46 27.62 43.59
N LYS A 772 21.45 28.76 42.90
CA LYS A 772 20.84 30.00 43.40
C LYS A 772 19.31 29.99 43.36
N LYS A 773 18.74 29.13 42.51
CA LYS A 773 17.32 29.14 42.15
C LYS A 773 16.56 27.87 42.56
N ALA A 774 17.25 26.82 43.00
CA ALA A 774 16.66 25.51 43.32
C ALA A 774 15.51 25.57 44.34
N GLY A 775 15.45 26.61 45.18
CA GLY A 775 14.39 26.84 46.15
C GLY A 775 13.22 27.70 45.66
N ASP A 776 13.31 28.29 44.47
CA ASP A 776 12.29 29.20 43.93
C ASP A 776 11.17 28.40 43.26
N ASP A 777 9.91 28.71 43.56
CA ASP A 777 8.76 27.98 43.04
C ASP A 777 8.55 28.14 41.53
N ASP A 778 9.08 29.22 40.91
CA ASP A 778 8.90 29.51 39.48
C ASP A 778 9.66 28.56 38.55
N ILE A 779 10.56 27.74 39.08
CA ILE A 779 11.33 26.76 38.31
C ILE A 779 10.93 25.31 38.59
N TRP A 780 9.83 25.07 39.29
CA TRP A 780 9.29 23.72 39.51
C TRP A 780 7.95 23.60 38.80
N VAL A 781 7.97 23.17 37.54
CA VAL A 781 6.79 23.19 36.65
C VAL A 781 6.35 21.79 36.25
N TYR A 782 7.21 21.01 35.57
CA TYR A 782 6.85 19.69 35.05
C TYR A 782 7.09 18.56 36.07
N TYR A 783 7.93 18.84 37.08
CA TYR A 783 8.33 17.88 38.10
C TYR A 783 7.89 18.28 39.52
N ALA A 784 7.05 19.31 39.65
CA ALA A 784 6.65 19.88 40.94
C ALA A 784 6.11 18.83 41.91
N ASP A 785 5.28 17.91 41.41
CA ASP A 785 4.66 16.82 42.19
C ASP A 785 5.26 15.43 41.87
N ALA A 786 6.34 15.38 41.07
CA ALA A 786 6.98 14.15 40.60
C ALA A 786 8.47 14.08 41.02
N PRO A 787 8.76 13.92 42.34
CA PRO A 787 10.12 14.02 42.89
C PRO A 787 11.04 12.85 42.53
N LEU A 788 10.53 11.78 41.91
CA LEU A 788 11.29 10.59 41.58
C LEU A 788 12.50 10.91 40.69
N MET A 789 12.26 11.57 39.56
CA MET A 789 13.32 11.91 38.61
C MET A 789 14.32 12.94 39.16
N PRO A 790 13.90 14.05 39.80
CA PRO A 790 14.81 14.93 40.53
C PRO A 790 15.70 14.20 41.54
N THR A 791 15.15 13.24 42.30
CA THR A 791 15.89 12.47 43.30
C THR A 791 16.99 11.62 42.65
N LEU A 792 16.68 10.95 41.54
CA LEU A 792 17.67 10.20 40.76
C LEU A 792 18.76 11.12 40.21
N ARG A 793 18.38 12.28 39.65
CA ARG A 793 19.32 13.22 39.03
C ARG A 793 20.27 13.87 40.02
N LEU A 794 19.85 14.11 41.25
CA LEU A 794 20.74 14.64 42.29
C LEU A 794 21.95 13.72 42.53
N ALA A 795 21.79 12.40 42.43
CA ALA A 795 22.92 11.47 42.55
C ALA A 795 23.94 11.66 41.42
N ASP A 796 23.46 11.78 40.17
CA ASP A 796 24.32 12.03 39.01
C ASP A 796 25.04 13.38 39.10
N LEU A 797 24.32 14.42 39.55
CA LEU A 797 24.86 15.77 39.72
C LEU A 797 25.95 15.79 40.81
N GLU A 798 25.72 15.12 41.95
CA GLU A 798 26.70 15.00 43.04
C GLU A 798 28.00 14.34 42.54
N LYS A 799 27.87 13.26 41.76
CA LYS A 799 29.01 12.57 41.14
C LYS A 799 29.77 13.45 40.14
N ALA A 800 29.08 14.37 39.46
CA ALA A 800 29.66 15.36 38.56
C ALA A 800 30.14 16.64 39.29
N GLY A 801 30.05 16.69 40.63
CA GLY A 801 30.51 17.82 41.44
C GLY A 801 29.56 19.03 41.47
N CYS A 802 28.28 18.83 41.17
CA CYS A 802 27.22 19.84 41.29
C CYS A 802 26.23 19.45 42.39
N VAL A 803 26.04 20.30 43.40
CA VAL A 803 25.17 20.00 44.55
C VAL A 803 24.20 21.16 44.78
N PRO A 804 23.16 21.32 43.94
CA PRO A 804 22.18 22.37 44.13
C PRO A 804 21.38 22.11 45.42
N PRO A 805 21.11 23.13 46.26
CA PRO A 805 20.40 22.99 47.52
C PRO A 805 18.88 22.86 47.27
N VAL A 806 18.46 21.70 46.75
CA VAL A 806 17.05 21.40 46.51
C VAL A 806 16.31 21.23 47.85
N PRO A 807 15.20 21.96 48.10
CA PRO A 807 14.44 21.83 49.33
C PRO A 807 13.87 20.41 49.53
N GLN A 808 13.83 19.94 50.78
CA GLN A 808 13.29 18.61 51.08
C GLN A 808 11.83 18.43 50.66
N SER A 809 11.04 19.52 50.68
CA SER A 809 9.66 19.52 50.18
C SER A 809 9.54 19.18 48.69
N ARG A 810 10.60 19.40 47.89
CA ARG A 810 10.67 19.03 46.47
C ARG A 810 11.16 17.61 46.23
N LEU A 811 11.54 16.90 47.30
CA LEU A 811 11.99 15.51 47.28
C LEU A 811 11.00 14.56 47.98
N GLN A 812 9.78 15.03 48.21
CA GLN A 812 8.68 14.29 48.81
C GLN A 812 7.45 14.41 47.90
N SER A 813 6.56 13.42 47.93
CA SER A 813 5.32 13.43 47.16
C SER A 813 4.13 13.20 48.09
N ASP A 814 3.11 14.03 47.93
CA ASP A 814 1.79 13.85 48.57
C ASP A 814 0.85 12.99 47.72
N ILE A 815 1.31 12.52 46.55
CA ILE A 815 0.52 11.66 45.66
C ILE A 815 0.53 10.23 46.22
N PRO A 816 -0.66 9.63 46.50
CA PRO A 816 -0.75 8.29 47.05
C PRO A 816 0.02 7.24 46.25
N GLY A 817 0.83 6.43 46.93
CA GLY A 817 1.61 5.34 46.33
C GLY A 817 2.92 5.75 45.67
N GLN A 818 3.30 7.04 45.68
CA GLN A 818 4.58 7.49 45.11
C GLN A 818 5.75 7.47 46.11
N ASP A 819 5.48 7.42 47.42
CA ASP A 819 6.51 7.41 48.47
C ASP A 819 7.50 6.25 48.32
N ILE A 820 7.03 5.08 47.86
CA ILE A 820 7.86 3.89 47.68
C ILE A 820 8.87 4.05 46.54
N TRP A 821 8.49 4.74 45.46
CA TRP A 821 9.36 5.03 44.32
C TRP A 821 10.41 6.08 44.69
N VAL A 822 10.03 7.11 45.46
CA VAL A 822 10.97 8.09 46.01
C VAL A 822 11.99 7.43 46.95
N ARG A 823 11.54 6.49 47.81
CA ARG A 823 12.43 5.68 48.65
C ARG A 823 13.38 4.83 47.81
N ALA A 824 12.93 4.26 46.69
CA ALA A 824 13.78 3.48 45.78
C ALA A 824 14.89 4.33 45.14
N ALA A 825 14.54 5.52 44.63
CA ALA A 825 15.53 6.47 44.12
C ALA A 825 16.49 6.97 45.22
N GLY A 826 15.98 7.23 46.42
CA GLY A 826 16.81 7.61 47.56
C GLY A 826 17.80 6.52 47.99
N ALA A 827 17.37 5.25 47.93
CA ALA A 827 18.24 4.11 48.19
C ALA A 827 19.38 4.04 47.16
N LEU A 828 19.08 4.16 45.86
CA LEU A 828 20.11 4.22 44.82
C LEU A 828 21.12 5.35 45.06
N ARG A 829 20.65 6.57 45.34
CA ARG A 829 21.52 7.72 45.64
C ARG A 829 22.45 7.46 46.83
N GLN A 830 21.94 6.83 47.90
CA GLN A 830 22.76 6.46 49.07
C GLN A 830 23.84 5.43 48.70
N MET A 831 23.49 4.45 47.88
CA MET A 831 24.41 3.38 47.46
C MET A 831 25.52 3.90 46.54
N GLU A 832 25.23 4.91 45.73
CA GLU A 832 26.23 5.53 44.84
C GLU A 832 27.15 6.54 45.55
N SER A 833 26.70 7.12 46.67
CA SER A 833 27.43 8.17 47.40
C SER A 833 28.27 7.66 48.58
N HIS A 834 27.95 6.50 49.19
CA HIS A 834 28.60 6.00 50.41
C HIS A 834 29.11 4.56 50.28
N ALA A 835 30.15 4.21 51.05
CA ALA A 835 30.54 2.81 51.24
C ALA A 835 29.41 2.06 51.98
N GLY A 836 28.75 1.13 51.29
CA GLY A 836 27.55 0.45 51.78
C GLY A 836 27.70 -0.18 53.16
N SER A 837 26.63 -0.11 53.96
CA SER A 837 26.54 -0.73 55.28
C SER A 837 25.58 -1.93 55.26
N SER A 838 25.72 -2.83 56.25
CA SER A 838 24.78 -3.95 56.43
C SER A 838 23.33 -3.46 56.66
N GLU A 839 23.16 -2.32 57.34
CA GLU A 839 21.83 -1.71 57.55
C GLU A 839 21.22 -1.23 56.23
N THR A 840 22.02 -0.57 55.38
CA THR A 840 21.60 -0.12 54.05
C THR A 840 21.17 -1.30 53.18
N TYR A 841 21.96 -2.38 53.16
CA TYR A 841 21.63 -3.61 52.43
C TYR A 841 20.28 -4.21 52.86
N GLN A 842 20.05 -4.34 54.18
CA GLN A 842 18.81 -4.93 54.70
C GLN A 842 17.59 -4.06 54.40
N ARG A 843 17.73 -2.73 54.54
CA ARG A 843 16.64 -1.79 54.21
C ARG A 843 16.29 -1.84 52.72
N THR A 844 17.28 -1.87 51.84
CA THR A 844 17.07 -2.01 50.39
C THR A 844 16.47 -3.37 50.03
N ALA A 845 16.92 -4.46 50.66
CA ALA A 845 16.35 -5.79 50.44
C ALA A 845 14.87 -5.87 50.83
N GLN A 846 14.46 -5.21 51.91
CA GLN A 846 13.04 -5.12 52.27
C GLN A 846 12.24 -4.31 51.26
N LEU A 847 12.76 -3.15 50.83
CA LEU A 847 12.11 -2.32 49.81
C LEU A 847 11.91 -3.07 48.48
N LEU A 848 12.91 -3.86 48.06
CA LEU A 848 12.81 -4.70 46.86
C LEU A 848 11.69 -5.75 47.00
N LYS A 849 11.52 -6.36 48.19
CA LYS A 849 10.43 -7.31 48.45
C LYS A 849 9.06 -6.61 48.44
N ASP A 850 8.96 -5.42 49.03
CA ASP A 850 7.72 -4.67 49.09
C ASP A 850 7.24 -4.28 47.67
N ILE A 851 8.16 -3.88 46.78
CA ILE A 851 7.82 -3.56 45.38
C ILE A 851 7.46 -4.81 44.57
N ALA A 852 8.17 -5.93 44.79
CA ALA A 852 7.97 -7.17 44.05
C ALA A 852 6.83 -8.05 44.57
N ALA A 853 6.18 -7.66 45.68
CA ALA A 853 5.09 -8.40 46.30
C ALA A 853 3.93 -8.64 45.33
N ASP A 854 3.30 -9.82 45.46
CA ASP A 854 2.17 -10.25 44.63
C ASP A 854 2.42 -10.04 43.14
N ASP A 855 3.57 -10.52 42.64
CA ASP A 855 4.00 -10.41 41.24
C ASP A 855 4.04 -8.96 40.73
N PHE A 856 4.59 -8.04 41.53
CA PHE A 856 4.63 -6.60 41.23
C PHE A 856 3.24 -5.96 41.06
N SER A 857 2.21 -6.45 41.77
CA SER A 857 0.85 -5.90 41.69
C SER A 857 0.78 -4.38 41.90
N LEU A 858 1.72 -3.80 42.65
CA LEU A 858 1.89 -2.37 42.85
C LEU A 858 1.97 -1.59 41.52
N LEU A 859 2.66 -2.10 40.51
CA LEU A 859 2.83 -1.43 39.22
C LEU A 859 1.51 -1.29 38.45
N SER A 860 0.56 -2.19 38.67
CA SER A 860 -0.77 -2.10 38.05
C SER A 860 -1.67 -1.02 38.67
N HIS A 861 -1.39 -0.60 39.92
CA HIS A 861 -2.23 0.32 40.67
C HIS A 861 -1.59 1.69 40.89
N THR A 862 -0.28 1.73 41.12
CA THR A 862 0.49 2.95 41.42
C THR A 862 1.90 2.84 40.82
N PRO A 863 2.04 2.78 39.50
CA PRO A 863 3.34 2.83 38.85
C PRO A 863 4.07 4.15 39.15
N PRO A 864 5.39 4.23 38.91
CA PRO A 864 6.14 5.46 39.08
C PRO A 864 5.56 6.62 38.24
N LEU A 865 5.29 7.75 38.90
CA LEU A 865 4.99 9.03 38.27
C LEU A 865 6.32 9.69 37.86
N LEU A 866 6.50 9.89 36.57
CA LEU A 866 7.76 10.42 36.03
C LEU A 866 7.76 11.95 35.99
N TYR A 867 6.65 12.54 35.52
CA TYR A 867 6.43 13.98 35.39
C TYR A 867 4.94 14.25 35.15
N HIS A 868 4.56 15.53 35.10
CA HIS A 868 3.25 15.99 34.63
C HIS A 868 3.46 17.16 33.66
N ASN A 869 2.45 17.49 32.86
CA ASN A 869 2.50 18.74 32.11
C ASN A 869 2.29 19.95 33.03
N ASP A 870 2.44 21.18 32.52
CA ASP A 870 2.11 22.36 33.32
C ASP A 870 0.65 22.31 33.78
N LEU A 871 0.42 22.23 35.09
CA LEU A 871 -0.91 22.05 35.68
C LEU A 871 -1.82 23.28 35.56
N SER A 872 -1.27 24.41 35.10
CA SER A 872 -2.00 25.62 34.73
C SER A 872 -2.48 25.64 33.27
N ALA A 873 -2.07 24.66 32.45
CA ALA A 873 -2.56 24.47 31.09
C ALA A 873 -4.05 24.07 31.05
N THR A 874 -4.69 24.17 29.88
CA THR A 874 -6.13 23.85 29.73
C THR A 874 -6.45 22.37 29.96
N ILE A 875 -5.48 21.49 29.71
CA ILE A 875 -5.59 20.05 29.98
C ILE A 875 -4.50 19.65 30.97
N ARG A 876 -4.87 18.90 32.02
CA ARG A 876 -3.92 18.31 32.97
C ARG A 876 -3.59 16.87 32.57
N ARG A 877 -2.31 16.52 32.62
CA ARG A 877 -1.79 15.19 32.33
C ARG A 877 -0.70 14.80 33.31
N PHE A 878 -0.80 13.58 33.84
CA PHE A 878 0.18 12.94 34.70
C PHE A 878 0.74 11.73 33.98
N TYR A 879 2.07 11.58 33.95
CA TYR A 879 2.77 10.59 33.12
C TYR A 879 3.44 9.52 33.95
N TRP A 880 3.09 8.27 33.67
CA TRP A 880 3.42 7.10 34.45
C TRP A 880 4.08 6.03 33.59
N SER A 881 4.87 5.15 34.21
CA SER A 881 5.41 3.98 33.49
C SER A 881 5.63 2.79 34.40
N GLN A 882 4.96 1.68 34.04
CA GLN A 882 5.21 0.37 34.65
C GLN A 882 6.60 -0.14 34.30
N ASP A 883 7.00 -0.01 33.04
CA ASP A 883 8.31 -0.39 32.52
C ASP A 883 9.45 0.29 33.30
N PHE A 884 9.32 1.59 33.55
CA PHE A 884 10.30 2.31 34.37
C PHE A 884 10.39 1.75 35.79
N GLY A 885 9.27 1.32 36.36
CA GLY A 885 9.25 0.67 37.67
C GLY A 885 10.01 -0.64 37.69
N TYR A 886 9.82 -1.50 36.67
CA TYR A 886 10.60 -2.73 36.51
C TYR A 886 12.10 -2.44 36.31
N ALA A 887 12.44 -1.47 35.47
CA ALA A 887 13.83 -1.09 35.19
C ALA A 887 14.54 -0.50 36.43
N LEU A 888 13.86 0.37 37.18
CA LEU A 888 14.35 0.94 38.43
C LEU A 888 14.55 -0.14 39.50
N TRP A 889 13.61 -1.08 39.60
CA TRP A 889 13.72 -2.22 40.50
C TRP A 889 14.91 -3.10 40.16
N LEU A 890 15.12 -3.42 38.87
CA LEU A 890 16.28 -4.20 38.42
C LEU A 890 17.59 -3.49 38.76
N ARG A 891 17.67 -2.18 38.52
CA ARG A 891 18.84 -1.37 38.91
C ARG A 891 19.10 -1.48 40.40
N LEU A 892 18.09 -1.26 41.24
CA LEU A 892 18.24 -1.36 42.70
C LEU A 892 18.63 -2.76 43.16
N TYR A 893 18.07 -3.81 42.56
CA TYR A 893 18.38 -5.20 42.89
C TYR A 893 19.85 -5.54 42.63
N PHE A 894 20.36 -5.26 41.43
CA PHE A 894 21.74 -5.60 41.07
C PHE A 894 22.78 -4.78 41.84
N GLU A 895 22.49 -3.50 42.12
CA GLU A 895 23.35 -2.69 43.00
C GLU A 895 23.36 -3.24 44.43
N ASN A 896 22.24 -3.77 44.92
CA ASN A 896 22.15 -4.34 46.26
C ASN A 896 22.88 -5.68 46.36
N GLU A 897 22.86 -6.48 45.29
CA GLU A 897 23.66 -7.70 45.18
C GLU A 897 25.17 -7.41 45.11
N LEU A 898 25.58 -6.36 44.38
CA LEU A 898 26.96 -5.85 44.37
C LEU A 898 27.39 -5.35 45.75
N MET A 899 26.50 -4.71 46.50
CA MET A 899 26.78 -4.33 47.89
C MET A 899 26.94 -5.55 48.79
N ARG A 900 26.07 -6.57 48.64
CA ARG A 900 26.14 -7.82 49.41
C ARG A 900 27.48 -8.54 49.21
N SER A 901 27.97 -8.61 47.96
CA SER A 901 29.26 -9.26 47.66
C SER A 901 30.44 -8.51 48.29
N LYS A 902 30.43 -7.17 48.27
CA LYS A 902 31.45 -6.34 48.94
C LYS A 902 31.44 -6.48 50.46
N LEU A 903 30.26 -6.55 51.08
CA LEU A 903 30.11 -6.77 52.52
C LEU A 903 30.60 -8.15 52.95
N ALA A 904 30.39 -9.19 52.11
CA ALA A 904 30.85 -10.54 52.37
C ALA A 904 32.39 -10.67 52.35
N CYS A 905 33.11 -9.94 51.49
CA CYS A 905 34.59 -9.94 51.49
C CYS A 905 35.20 -9.13 52.69
N GLY A 906 34.41 -8.40 53.48
CA GLY A 906 34.88 -7.60 54.62
C GLY A 906 35.19 -8.39 55.91
N SER A 907 34.67 -9.62 56.04
CA SER A 907 34.94 -10.51 57.17
C SER A 907 35.94 -11.61 56.77
N LYS A 908 37.24 -11.33 56.93
CA LYS A 908 38.40 -12.24 56.82
C LYS A 908 38.33 -13.39 55.76
N GLN A 909 39.30 -13.29 54.83
CA GLN A 909 39.92 -14.32 53.97
C GLN A 909 39.35 -14.53 52.55
N GLU A 910 40.24 -14.21 51.59
CA GLU A 910 40.34 -14.68 50.20
C GLU A 910 39.19 -14.39 49.22
N CYS A 911 39.26 -13.24 48.54
CA CYS A 911 38.59 -13.03 47.25
C CYS A 911 39.68 -12.95 46.18
N GLY A 912 39.99 -14.09 45.53
CA GLY A 912 40.84 -14.18 44.34
C GLY A 912 39.99 -14.09 43.07
N ASP A 913 40.49 -13.37 42.07
CA ASP A 913 39.86 -13.12 40.77
C ASP A 913 39.28 -14.38 40.13
N LYS A 914 37.97 -14.33 39.84
CA LYS A 914 37.33 -15.00 38.69
C LYS A 914 36.15 -14.20 38.17
#